data_AF-A0AAV0XUI7-F1
#
_entry.id   AF-A0AAV0XUI7-F1
#
_cell.length_a   1.000
_cell.length_b   1.000
_cell.length_c   1.000
_cell.angle_alpha   90.00
_cell.angle_beta   90.00
_cell.angle_gamma   90.00
#
_symmetry.space_group_name_H-M   'P 1'
#
loop_
_entity.id
_entity.type
_entity.pdbx_description
1 polymer ?
#
loop_
_entity_poly.entity_id
_entity_poly.type
_entity_poly.pdbx_seq_one_letter_code
_entity_poly.pdbx_strand_id
1 'polypeptide(L)'
;MPARMCTVSSSNINPHNISILTHPLASLPDFEQTPPPNYRPEIPITLFNKSHNALLDSGATVSAISEDLFKILNQNSDPNAIPLFPLTGILLTTALSHKTIKVKSQIYLNFYVQNYKTHGIFLVVPQLSTPLILGTDWLLENGVTIDYNSKEISLPSIKDNIPFKLIQDNDPNSLVNSLKNIIVTNDPFTMYEGPSHLINQTYPFETEKNIALNDIPLNDSQHKLMTSLLQKYDHIFKDKPGLHTFFSYKFNIKPHDPYKIKPYPVPFSRRPAVQKEIDKMIKWGVIERSDSPYNNPLVTVIKADGTLRLCLDARKLNTIILPTRDASPPIDDILAKFNNKSFFSSLDFSSGYWQIPLDPSVRQYTSFLYDGRSYQFCVVPFGLNISNAAFGKGLEAALNNYTSPCPSPNDIHTYVDDILVSSPSFETHLETLEWIFHKISLAGLTLKFKKCHFNKKQIKFLGHFISPTGMIMDPDKVNALQNFPEPRNKKDLQSFFGFCNFYRKFSQNHSSLLHPLSHLICKDTPWIFTEQDKIAFQKIKTAFSLQISLTHPDFNIPFYKAETIWDHYFHSNEANKSFRYFLDLPPSVIEKYIEKGVKPRLADLYKGMGVYEFPSTAINDGTHFNFNGDVAADTYHKTDIDVKLLKELGVQVYRFSMTPTRIIPMAHDHLPGKVGIAYYNNLIDKLIENGITPMVTLYHYDMGLDYVKIGGLTNSISYTYYTNYARICFENFGDRVKYWTTTSDIHLAAEGYSSEHFAPGYQEQIFGGYSDYQVLHNFIKVNAMAYKLYNEEFREKQQGQISLAIDGVWFYPKDPNNPEHQKAAECARISTFGLVAHVLSTGQYPDAFLETIDRTNKREKIRMNRVEQFTKEEQELIKGSYDFIVFNYYNSVKVRPMTDEEIANELNLKRRDRGYFMELNTTTETEVYEGFLNCLKWINGTMNNPKIFIGENGFPEEDGIDESEKKIAYHSGILNKLLEALDENINVFGYCVWSFLDTLEFAFGYWKKFGIYAVDFNDESRPRSKKNSFAFFQQLFRTKKLQIQN
;
A
#
# COMPACT_ATOMS: atom_id res chain seq x y z
N MET A 1 -26.39 -30.03 -37.79
CA MET A 1 -26.98 -29.61 -36.51
C MET A 1 -26.41 -28.28 -36.02
N PRO A 2 -27.23 -27.21 -36.00
CA PRO A 2 -27.21 -26.00 -35.17
C PRO A 2 -26.24 -25.85 -34.00
N ALA A 3 -25.28 -24.93 -33.97
CA ALA A 3 -24.52 -24.63 -32.74
C ALA A 3 -25.43 -23.95 -31.71
N ARG A 4 -25.69 -24.62 -30.57
CA ARG A 4 -26.53 -24.10 -29.47
C ARG A 4 -25.80 -23.73 -28.18
N MET A 5 -24.55 -24.11 -27.96
CA MET A 5 -23.83 -23.68 -26.75
C MET A 5 -22.36 -23.41 -27.07
N CYS A 6 -21.83 -22.31 -26.53
CA CYS A 6 -20.41 -21.98 -26.57
C CYS A 6 -19.82 -22.00 -25.15
N THR A 7 -18.82 -22.84 -24.93
CA THR A 7 -17.99 -22.86 -23.72
C THR A 7 -16.52 -22.59 -24.09
N VAL A 8 -15.80 -21.89 -23.22
CA VAL A 8 -14.36 -21.61 -23.35
C VAL A 8 -13.60 -22.60 -22.46
N SER A 9 -12.60 -23.31 -22.98
CA SER A 9 -11.82 -24.29 -22.22
C SER A 9 -10.41 -23.80 -21.87
N SER A 10 -10.02 -23.90 -20.60
CA SER A 10 -8.62 -23.84 -20.15
C SER A 10 -8.35 -24.94 -19.11
N SER A 11 -7.27 -25.70 -19.33
CA SER A 11 -6.82 -26.80 -18.49
C SER A 11 -6.29 -26.35 -17.13
N ASN A 12 -6.73 -27.03 -16.07
CA ASN A 12 -6.42 -26.88 -14.64
C ASN A 12 -7.28 -25.87 -13.85
N ILE A 13 -8.55 -26.23 -13.67
CA ILE A 13 -9.38 -25.82 -12.52
C ILE A 13 -9.84 -27.10 -11.82
N ASN A 14 -9.65 -27.19 -10.49
CA ASN A 14 -10.17 -28.28 -9.65
C ASN A 14 -11.65 -27.96 -9.30
N PRO A 15 -12.63 -28.87 -9.47
CA PRO A 15 -14.01 -28.51 -9.82
C PRO A 15 -15.02 -28.50 -8.65
N HIS A 16 -14.62 -28.09 -7.44
CA HIS A 16 -15.46 -28.30 -6.24
C HIS A 16 -16.21 -27.10 -5.66
N ASN A 17 -16.58 -26.07 -6.43
CA ASN A 17 -17.58 -25.09 -5.97
C ASN A 17 -18.25 -24.28 -7.12
N ILE A 18 -18.84 -24.97 -8.11
CA ILE A 18 -19.81 -24.32 -9.00
C ILE A 18 -21.09 -25.17 -8.96
N SER A 19 -22.17 -24.63 -8.41
CA SER A 19 -23.46 -25.30 -8.32
C SER A 19 -24.02 -25.55 -9.72
N ILE A 20 -24.24 -26.82 -10.06
CA ILE A 20 -24.94 -27.23 -11.28
C ILE A 20 -26.44 -27.04 -11.03
N LEU A 21 -27.06 -26.05 -11.69
CA LEU A 21 -28.52 -26.00 -11.83
C LEU A 21 -28.92 -26.99 -12.93
N THR A 22 -29.49 -28.13 -12.54
CA THR A 22 -30.08 -29.13 -13.44
C THR A 22 -31.45 -28.66 -13.94
N HIS A 23 -31.71 -28.82 -15.24
CA HIS A 23 -33.01 -28.50 -15.86
C HIS A 23 -34.10 -29.51 -15.40
N PRO A 24 -35.33 -29.06 -15.08
CA PRO A 24 -36.39 -29.90 -14.53
C PRO A 24 -37.10 -30.71 -15.62
N LEU A 25 -36.52 -31.83 -16.06
CA LEU A 25 -37.25 -32.88 -16.81
C LEU A 25 -36.83 -34.30 -16.40
N ALA A 26 -36.05 -34.47 -15.33
CA ALA A 26 -35.52 -35.76 -14.90
C ALA A 26 -36.50 -36.62 -14.07
N SER A 27 -37.80 -36.28 -14.04
CA SER A 27 -38.76 -36.93 -13.16
C SER A 27 -40.11 -37.20 -13.82
N LEU A 28 -40.16 -37.91 -14.94
CA LEU A 28 -41.35 -38.66 -15.36
C LEU A 28 -40.93 -39.96 -16.08
N PRO A 29 -41.37 -41.14 -15.60
CA PRO A 29 -41.26 -42.39 -16.33
C PRO A 29 -42.34 -42.41 -17.42
N ASP A 30 -42.08 -43.10 -18.52
CA ASP A 30 -43.02 -43.32 -19.64
C ASP A 30 -43.17 -42.17 -20.63
N PHE A 31 -42.23 -42.06 -21.58
CA PHE A 31 -42.51 -41.70 -22.97
C PHE A 31 -41.44 -42.29 -23.91
N GLU A 32 -41.68 -43.50 -24.41
CA GLU A 32 -41.16 -43.90 -25.73
C GLU A 32 -42.03 -43.19 -26.79
N GLN A 33 -41.61 -42.03 -27.29
CA GLN A 33 -42.08 -41.46 -28.57
C GLN A 33 -41.41 -40.11 -28.83
N THR A 34 -40.38 -40.10 -29.70
CA THR A 34 -39.65 -38.91 -30.19
C THR A 34 -39.01 -38.07 -29.07
N PRO A 35 -37.77 -37.55 -29.24
CA PRO A 35 -37.25 -36.57 -28.30
C PRO A 35 -38.32 -35.46 -28.14
N PRO A 36 -38.67 -35.05 -26.91
CA PRO A 36 -39.66 -34.00 -26.70
C PRO A 36 -39.22 -32.81 -27.55
N PRO A 37 -40.15 -32.10 -28.20
CA PRO A 37 -39.79 -31.02 -29.09
C PRO A 37 -38.86 -30.07 -28.36
N ASN A 38 -37.69 -29.78 -28.94
CA ASN A 38 -36.75 -28.87 -28.31
C ASN A 38 -37.39 -27.48 -28.29
N TYR A 39 -37.93 -27.10 -27.13
CA TYR A 39 -38.50 -25.78 -26.94
C TYR A 39 -37.41 -24.82 -26.49
N ARG A 40 -37.30 -23.68 -27.18
CA ARG A 40 -36.31 -22.66 -26.88
C ARG A 40 -36.99 -21.38 -26.36
N PRO A 41 -36.58 -20.84 -25.19
CA PRO A 41 -37.21 -19.65 -24.61
C PRO A 41 -36.67 -18.37 -25.25
N GLU A 42 -37.51 -17.67 -25.99
CA GLU A 42 -37.17 -16.39 -26.61
C GLU A 42 -37.90 -15.24 -25.92
N ILE A 43 -37.15 -14.17 -25.67
CA ILE A 43 -37.67 -12.92 -25.09
C ILE A 43 -37.48 -11.77 -26.09
N PRO A 44 -38.47 -10.89 -26.27
CA PRO A 44 -38.31 -9.70 -27.09
C PRO A 44 -37.42 -8.68 -26.37
N ILE A 45 -36.38 -8.23 -27.06
CA ILE A 45 -35.53 -7.12 -26.63
C ILE A 45 -35.58 -6.00 -27.67
N THR A 46 -35.49 -4.75 -27.22
CA THR A 46 -35.48 -3.58 -28.08
C THR A 46 -34.06 -3.04 -28.21
N LEU A 47 -33.54 -3.06 -29.43
CA LEU A 47 -32.24 -2.51 -29.83
C LEU A 47 -32.48 -1.39 -30.84
N PHE A 48 -31.93 -0.19 -30.59
CA PHE A 48 -32.10 0.97 -31.47
C PHE A 48 -33.56 1.23 -31.91
N ASN A 49 -34.50 1.14 -30.95
CA ASN A 49 -35.94 1.30 -31.16
C ASN A 49 -36.61 0.25 -32.08
N LYS A 50 -35.94 -0.88 -32.35
CA LYS A 50 -36.52 -2.03 -33.06
C LYS A 50 -36.52 -3.27 -32.17
N SER A 51 -37.60 -4.05 -32.23
CA SER A 51 -37.77 -5.27 -31.43
C SER A 51 -37.14 -6.48 -32.14
N HIS A 52 -36.34 -7.23 -31.40
CA HIS A 52 -35.65 -8.44 -31.82
C HIS A 52 -35.86 -9.54 -30.78
N ASN A 53 -35.98 -10.81 -31.20
CA ASN A 53 -36.04 -11.91 -30.25
C ASN A 53 -34.62 -12.35 -29.87
N ALA A 54 -34.36 -12.41 -28.57
CA ALA A 54 -33.14 -12.99 -28.02
C ALA A 54 -33.46 -14.33 -27.36
N LEU A 55 -32.62 -15.33 -27.62
CA LEU A 55 -32.68 -16.62 -26.94
C LEU A 55 -32.10 -16.48 -25.53
N LEU A 56 -32.82 -16.94 -24.51
CA LEU A 56 -32.30 -17.09 -23.15
C LEU A 56 -31.63 -18.45 -23.04
N ASP A 57 -30.31 -18.48 -22.82
CA ASP A 57 -29.55 -19.74 -22.78
C ASP A 57 -28.57 -19.78 -21.61
N SER A 58 -28.99 -20.46 -20.54
CA SER A 58 -28.13 -20.67 -19.36
C SER A 58 -26.93 -21.58 -19.62
N GLY A 59 -26.91 -22.31 -20.74
CA GLY A 59 -25.78 -23.16 -21.17
C GLY A 59 -24.73 -22.42 -22.02
N ALA A 60 -25.02 -21.21 -22.49
CA ALA A 60 -24.07 -20.38 -23.21
C ALA A 60 -23.29 -19.51 -22.21
N THR A 61 -22.00 -19.78 -22.01
CA THR A 61 -21.18 -19.01 -21.04
C THR A 61 -20.99 -17.53 -21.40
N VAL A 62 -21.32 -17.16 -22.65
CA VAL A 62 -21.16 -15.80 -23.20
C VAL A 62 -22.37 -15.43 -24.04
N SER A 63 -22.73 -14.15 -24.01
CA SER A 63 -23.76 -13.58 -24.86
C SER A 63 -23.22 -13.36 -26.27
N ALA A 64 -24.05 -13.60 -27.29
CA ALA A 64 -23.62 -13.62 -28.68
C ALA A 64 -24.66 -12.99 -29.62
N ILE A 65 -24.17 -12.39 -30.70
CA ILE A 65 -24.98 -11.83 -31.78
C ILE A 65 -24.55 -12.43 -33.12
N SER A 66 -25.49 -12.64 -34.03
CA SER A 66 -25.14 -13.09 -35.38
C SER A 66 -24.42 -11.99 -36.16
N GLU A 67 -23.43 -12.38 -36.96
CA GLU A 67 -22.70 -11.44 -37.82
C GLU A 67 -23.64 -10.71 -38.81
N ASP A 68 -24.70 -11.37 -39.26
CA ASP A 68 -25.68 -10.79 -40.17
C ASP A 68 -26.54 -9.71 -39.48
N LEU A 69 -27.03 -9.98 -38.27
CA LEU A 69 -27.76 -8.96 -37.51
C LEU A 69 -26.84 -7.80 -37.15
N PHE A 70 -25.59 -8.08 -36.76
CA PHE A 70 -24.61 -7.06 -36.48
C PHE A 70 -24.36 -6.14 -37.71
N LYS A 71 -24.20 -6.71 -38.92
CA LYS A 71 -24.05 -5.92 -40.15
C LYS A 71 -25.28 -5.05 -40.44
N ILE A 72 -26.49 -5.58 -40.25
CA ILE A 72 -27.75 -4.84 -40.45
C ILE A 72 -27.87 -3.65 -39.49
N LEU A 73 -27.52 -3.87 -38.21
CA LEU A 73 -27.50 -2.82 -37.20
C LEU A 73 -26.41 -1.77 -37.48
N ASN A 74 -25.28 -2.17 -38.06
CA ASN A 74 -24.18 -1.28 -38.38
C ASN A 74 -24.38 -0.47 -39.68
N GLN A 75 -25.26 -0.91 -40.59
CA GLN A 75 -25.55 -0.21 -41.85
C GLN A 75 -26.57 0.93 -41.72
N ASN A 76 -27.46 0.87 -40.73
CA ASN A 76 -28.60 1.80 -40.60
C ASN A 76 -28.47 2.79 -39.42
N SER A 77 -27.29 2.91 -38.82
CA SER A 77 -27.09 3.69 -37.59
C SER A 77 -26.19 4.90 -37.83
N ASP A 78 -26.59 6.03 -37.21
CA ASP A 78 -25.87 7.31 -37.09
C ASP A 78 -24.37 7.12 -36.72
N PRO A 79 -23.44 8.04 -37.05
CA PRO A 79 -21.97 7.86 -36.99
C PRO A 79 -21.35 7.50 -35.64
N ASN A 80 -22.13 7.40 -34.56
CA ASN A 80 -21.72 6.90 -33.25
C ASN A 80 -21.87 5.37 -33.14
N ALA A 81 -21.52 4.66 -34.20
CA ALA A 81 -21.85 3.26 -34.43
C ALA A 81 -21.38 2.32 -33.30
N ILE A 82 -22.20 1.29 -33.04
CA ILE A 82 -22.05 0.25 -32.01
C ILE A 82 -20.57 -0.03 -31.67
N PRO A 83 -20.13 0.23 -30.42
CA PRO A 83 -18.72 0.08 -30.03
C PRO A 83 -18.22 -1.35 -30.28
N LEU A 84 -17.33 -1.48 -31.27
CA LEU A 84 -16.61 -2.70 -31.61
C LEU A 84 -15.34 -2.80 -30.76
N PHE A 85 -15.24 -3.84 -29.95
CA PHE A 85 -14.01 -4.15 -29.25
C PHE A 85 -13.21 -5.23 -29.99
N PRO A 86 -11.89 -5.06 -30.15
CA PRO A 86 -11.03 -6.07 -30.71
C PRO A 86 -10.88 -7.26 -29.76
N LEU A 87 -10.80 -8.46 -30.32
CA LEU A 87 -10.55 -9.71 -29.59
C LEU A 87 -9.32 -10.44 -30.15
N THR A 88 -8.42 -10.86 -29.25
CA THR A 88 -7.28 -11.73 -29.59
C THR A 88 -7.37 -13.03 -28.80
N GLY A 89 -7.52 -14.14 -29.52
CA GLY A 89 -7.40 -15.49 -28.95
C GLY A 89 -8.69 -16.12 -28.42
N ILE A 90 -9.84 -15.46 -28.52
CA ILE A 90 -11.11 -16.10 -28.15
C ILE A 90 -11.54 -17.11 -29.23
N LEU A 91 -11.71 -18.34 -28.76
CA LEU A 91 -12.05 -19.52 -29.51
C LEU A 91 -13.36 -20.06 -28.92
N LEU A 92 -14.46 -19.99 -29.68
CA LEU A 92 -15.74 -20.55 -29.26
C LEU A 92 -15.86 -21.97 -29.75
N THR A 93 -16.02 -22.91 -28.84
CA THR A 93 -16.25 -24.31 -29.18
C THR A 93 -17.75 -24.58 -29.12
N THR A 94 -18.31 -25.08 -30.22
CA THR A 94 -19.73 -25.42 -30.28
C THR A 94 -19.98 -26.77 -29.58
N ALA A 95 -20.99 -26.83 -28.72
CA ALA A 95 -21.24 -28.02 -27.89
C ALA A 95 -21.59 -29.31 -28.66
N LEU A 96 -22.04 -29.21 -29.92
CA LEU A 96 -22.46 -30.38 -30.72
C LEU A 96 -21.42 -30.88 -31.72
N SER A 97 -20.38 -30.10 -32.03
CA SER A 97 -19.41 -30.50 -33.08
C SER A 97 -17.93 -30.38 -32.68
N HIS A 98 -17.64 -29.87 -31.48
CA HIS A 98 -16.29 -29.54 -31.00
C HIS A 98 -15.47 -28.65 -31.94
N LYS A 99 -16.11 -28.08 -32.96
CA LYS A 99 -15.49 -27.11 -33.87
C LYS A 99 -15.32 -25.81 -33.14
N THR A 100 -14.12 -25.29 -33.28
CA THR A 100 -13.67 -24.10 -32.60
C THR A 100 -13.61 -22.96 -33.61
N ILE A 101 -14.42 -21.93 -33.40
CA ILE A 101 -14.50 -20.76 -34.26
C ILE A 101 -13.79 -19.62 -33.56
N LYS A 102 -12.85 -18.99 -34.28
CA LYS A 102 -12.19 -17.78 -33.78
C LYS A 102 -13.13 -16.59 -33.95
N VAL A 103 -13.52 -16.00 -32.83
CA VAL A 103 -14.31 -14.77 -32.81
C VAL A 103 -13.41 -13.60 -33.13
N LYS A 104 -13.85 -12.78 -34.09
CA LYS A 104 -13.04 -11.68 -34.62
C LYS A 104 -13.37 -10.34 -33.97
N SER A 105 -14.58 -10.23 -33.41
CA SER A 105 -15.12 -8.99 -32.88
C SER A 105 -16.10 -9.28 -31.74
N GLN A 106 -16.13 -8.41 -30.74
CA GLN A 106 -17.22 -8.34 -29.77
C GLN A 106 -17.73 -6.91 -29.70
N ILE A 107 -18.95 -6.73 -29.24
CA ILE A 107 -19.62 -5.44 -29.25
C ILE A 107 -20.29 -5.16 -27.92
N TYR A 108 -20.33 -3.90 -27.51
CA TYR A 108 -21.20 -3.48 -26.42
C TYR A 108 -22.56 -3.07 -26.98
N LEU A 109 -23.64 -3.62 -26.44
CA LEU A 109 -24.99 -3.20 -26.80
C LEU A 109 -25.74 -2.73 -25.56
N ASN A 110 -26.29 -1.53 -25.65
CA ASN A 110 -27.38 -1.07 -24.78
C ASN A 110 -28.70 -1.50 -25.41
N PHE A 111 -29.54 -2.19 -24.65
CA PHE A 111 -30.85 -2.65 -25.11
C PHE A 111 -31.88 -2.59 -24.00
N TYR A 112 -33.15 -2.75 -24.37
CA TYR A 112 -34.24 -2.82 -23.41
C TYR A 112 -34.86 -4.20 -23.40
N VAL A 113 -35.08 -4.76 -22.22
CA VAL A 113 -35.98 -5.90 -22.03
C VAL A 113 -37.29 -5.32 -21.51
N GLN A 114 -38.32 -5.31 -22.35
CA GLN A 114 -39.50 -4.44 -22.18
C GLN A 114 -39.11 -2.96 -21.97
N ASN A 115 -39.39 -2.39 -20.77
CA ASN A 115 -39.08 -1.01 -20.40
C ASN A 115 -37.77 -0.89 -19.61
N TYR A 116 -37.13 -2.01 -19.29
CA TYR A 116 -35.91 -2.03 -18.49
C TYR A 116 -34.68 -1.89 -19.38
N LYS A 117 -33.94 -0.79 -19.19
CA LYS A 117 -32.69 -0.54 -19.90
C LYS A 117 -31.58 -1.35 -19.26
N THR A 118 -30.92 -2.16 -20.07
CA THR A 118 -29.77 -2.97 -19.68
C THR A 118 -28.73 -2.93 -20.78
N HIS A 119 -27.61 -3.61 -20.54
CA HIS A 119 -26.51 -3.67 -21.47
C HIS A 119 -25.81 -5.02 -21.38
N GLY A 120 -25.02 -5.33 -22.39
CA GLY A 120 -24.22 -6.55 -22.42
C GLY A 120 -23.13 -6.49 -23.48
N ILE A 121 -22.10 -7.30 -23.28
CA ILE A 121 -21.06 -7.53 -24.28
C ILE A 121 -21.47 -8.77 -25.10
N PHE A 122 -21.60 -8.62 -26.41
CA PHE A 122 -21.97 -9.70 -27.32
C PHE A 122 -20.79 -10.06 -28.22
N LEU A 123 -20.48 -11.34 -28.30
CA LEU A 123 -19.54 -11.86 -29.30
C LEU A 123 -20.22 -11.88 -30.67
N VAL A 124 -19.55 -11.35 -31.70
CA VAL A 124 -20.06 -11.41 -33.08
C VAL A 124 -19.67 -12.74 -33.70
N VAL A 125 -20.66 -13.63 -33.87
CA VAL A 125 -20.42 -15.01 -34.27
C VAL A 125 -20.91 -15.23 -35.71
N PRO A 126 -20.04 -15.70 -36.63
CA PRO A 126 -20.46 -16.04 -37.99
C PRO A 126 -21.35 -17.29 -37.99
N GLN A 127 -22.44 -17.26 -38.77
CA GLN A 127 -23.38 -18.37 -38.93
C GLN A 127 -24.08 -18.82 -37.62
N LEU A 128 -24.34 -17.88 -36.70
CA LEU A 128 -25.14 -18.13 -35.50
C LEU A 128 -26.59 -18.44 -35.87
N SER A 129 -27.17 -19.48 -35.26
CA SER A 129 -28.50 -20.00 -35.64
C SER A 129 -29.67 -19.13 -35.17
N THR A 130 -29.43 -18.29 -34.17
CA THR A 130 -30.37 -17.27 -33.71
C THR A 130 -29.73 -15.88 -33.84
N PRO A 131 -30.54 -14.81 -33.96
CA PRO A 131 -29.99 -13.47 -34.11
C PRO A 131 -29.22 -13.00 -32.88
N LEU A 132 -29.70 -13.36 -31.68
CA LEU A 132 -29.15 -12.98 -30.38
C LEU A 132 -29.28 -14.13 -29.38
N ILE A 133 -28.27 -14.28 -28.52
CA ILE A 133 -28.25 -15.16 -27.36
C ILE A 133 -27.85 -14.32 -26.14
N LEU A 134 -28.66 -14.38 -25.09
CA LEU A 134 -28.33 -13.88 -23.76
C LEU A 134 -27.83 -15.07 -22.94
N GLY A 135 -26.51 -15.09 -22.72
CA GLY A 135 -25.80 -16.14 -22.04
C GLY A 135 -25.70 -15.93 -20.52
N THR A 136 -25.03 -16.86 -19.85
CA THR A 136 -24.83 -16.86 -18.39
C THR A 136 -24.13 -15.59 -17.90
N ASP A 137 -23.27 -14.97 -18.71
CA ASP A 137 -22.62 -13.69 -18.42
C ASP A 137 -23.65 -12.58 -18.14
N TRP A 138 -24.63 -12.41 -19.03
CA TRP A 138 -25.68 -11.41 -18.85
C TRP A 138 -26.71 -11.83 -17.80
N LEU A 139 -27.08 -13.13 -17.77
CA LEU A 139 -28.07 -13.66 -16.82
C LEU A 139 -27.63 -13.52 -15.36
N LEU A 140 -26.35 -13.79 -15.05
CA LEU A 140 -25.81 -13.65 -13.69
C LEU A 140 -25.62 -12.19 -13.31
N GLU A 141 -25.09 -11.37 -14.21
CA GLU A 141 -24.89 -9.92 -13.98
C GLU A 141 -26.21 -9.23 -13.62
N ASN A 142 -27.32 -9.65 -14.24
CA ASN A 142 -28.64 -9.06 -14.02
C ASN A 142 -29.52 -9.87 -13.04
N GLY A 143 -28.97 -10.90 -12.37
CA GLY A 143 -29.68 -11.70 -11.35
C GLY A 143 -30.96 -12.38 -11.86
N VAL A 144 -30.98 -12.79 -13.13
CA VAL A 144 -32.20 -13.24 -13.83
C VAL A 144 -32.63 -14.63 -13.36
N THR A 145 -33.90 -14.77 -12.96
CA THR A 145 -34.53 -16.08 -12.71
C THR A 145 -35.49 -16.42 -13.84
N ILE A 146 -35.39 -17.62 -14.43
CA ILE A 146 -36.25 -18.09 -15.52
C ILE A 146 -37.20 -19.14 -14.98
N ASP A 147 -38.52 -18.89 -15.05
CA ASP A 147 -39.55 -19.84 -14.66
C ASP A 147 -40.28 -20.37 -15.91
N TYR A 148 -40.04 -21.64 -16.23
CA TYR A 148 -40.64 -22.32 -17.39
C TYR A 148 -42.12 -22.70 -17.19
N ASN A 149 -42.59 -22.78 -15.95
CA ASN A 149 -43.98 -23.13 -15.65
C ASN A 149 -44.90 -21.94 -15.90
N SER A 150 -44.52 -20.77 -15.38
CA SER A 150 -45.21 -19.49 -15.65
C SER A 150 -44.82 -18.90 -17.01
N LYS A 151 -43.69 -19.36 -17.61
CA LYS A 151 -43.08 -18.83 -18.84
C LYS A 151 -42.70 -17.36 -18.72
N GLU A 152 -42.17 -17.01 -17.55
CA GLU A 152 -41.77 -15.65 -17.22
C GLU A 152 -40.33 -15.61 -16.70
N ILE A 153 -39.65 -14.48 -16.88
CA ILE A 153 -38.39 -14.17 -16.18
C ILE A 153 -38.63 -13.08 -15.13
N SER A 154 -37.91 -13.17 -14.02
CA SER A 154 -37.85 -12.10 -13.03
C SER A 154 -36.44 -11.53 -12.95
N LEU A 155 -36.37 -10.20 -12.78
CA LEU A 155 -35.13 -9.45 -12.55
C LEU A 155 -35.27 -8.70 -11.22
N PRO A 156 -34.24 -8.65 -10.35
CA PRO A 156 -34.34 -7.97 -9.04
C PRO A 156 -34.73 -6.50 -9.14
N SER A 157 -34.43 -5.87 -10.27
CA SER A 157 -34.63 -4.46 -10.56
C SER A 157 -36.02 -4.12 -11.11
N ILE A 158 -36.87 -5.12 -11.41
CA ILE A 158 -38.19 -4.94 -12.03
C ILE A 158 -39.24 -5.60 -11.14
N LYS A 159 -40.30 -4.86 -10.78
CA LYS A 159 -41.37 -5.38 -9.90
C LYS A 159 -42.29 -6.41 -10.57
N ASP A 160 -42.45 -6.33 -11.89
CA ASP A 160 -43.33 -7.21 -12.66
C ASP A 160 -42.52 -8.26 -13.44
N ASN A 161 -43.02 -9.49 -13.48
CA ASN A 161 -42.43 -10.58 -14.24
C ASN A 161 -42.59 -10.36 -15.76
N ILE A 162 -41.59 -10.77 -16.55
CA ILE A 162 -41.56 -10.58 -18.00
C ILE A 162 -41.83 -11.89 -18.73
N PRO A 163 -42.91 -12.02 -19.52
CA PRO A 163 -43.23 -13.25 -20.23
C PRO A 163 -42.27 -13.52 -21.40
N PHE A 164 -41.87 -14.78 -21.56
CA PHE A 164 -41.11 -15.28 -22.71
C PHE A 164 -41.90 -16.33 -23.49
N LYS A 165 -41.54 -16.56 -24.75
CA LYS A 165 -42.20 -17.54 -25.63
C LYS A 165 -41.35 -18.80 -25.77
N LEU A 166 -41.97 -19.97 -25.67
CA LEU A 166 -41.34 -21.25 -26.00
C LEU A 166 -41.62 -21.60 -27.46
N ILE A 167 -40.57 -21.63 -28.29
CA ILE A 167 -40.68 -21.96 -29.72
C ILE A 167 -40.22 -23.39 -29.98
N GLN A 168 -41.00 -24.14 -30.75
CA GLN A 168 -40.74 -25.53 -31.14
C GLN A 168 -39.70 -25.60 -32.27
N ASP A 169 -38.62 -26.37 -32.08
CA ASP A 169 -37.54 -26.51 -33.06
C ASP A 169 -37.80 -27.66 -34.05
N ASN A 170 -38.00 -27.35 -35.34
CA ASN A 170 -38.56 -28.29 -36.33
C ASN A 170 -37.56 -28.90 -37.36
N ASP A 171 -36.25 -28.64 -37.32
CA ASP A 171 -35.27 -29.35 -38.20
C ASP A 171 -33.88 -29.52 -37.56
N PRO A 172 -33.43 -30.76 -37.27
CA PRO A 172 -32.12 -31.02 -36.68
C PRO A 172 -30.92 -30.81 -37.65
N ASN A 173 -31.07 -30.86 -38.98
CA ASN A 173 -29.93 -31.08 -39.90
C ASN A 173 -29.39 -29.90 -40.73
N SER A 174 -29.98 -28.71 -40.68
CA SER A 174 -29.63 -27.56 -41.54
C SER A 174 -28.14 -27.08 -41.54
N LEU A 175 -27.34 -27.30 -40.48
CA LEU A 175 -25.99 -26.68 -40.37
C LEU A 175 -24.80 -27.37 -41.08
N VAL A 176 -24.97 -28.54 -41.71
CA VAL A 176 -23.79 -29.33 -42.17
C VAL A 176 -23.21 -28.85 -43.51
N ASN A 177 -23.96 -28.09 -44.31
CA ASN A 177 -23.59 -27.81 -45.71
C ASN A 177 -22.63 -26.61 -45.94
N SER A 178 -22.41 -25.73 -44.96
CA SER A 178 -21.65 -24.48 -45.16
C SER A 178 -20.12 -24.63 -45.15
N LEU A 179 -19.58 -25.80 -44.77
CA LEU A 179 -18.16 -25.99 -44.41
C LEU A 179 -17.31 -26.75 -45.44
N LYS A 180 -17.84 -27.04 -46.64
CA LYS A 180 -17.15 -27.89 -47.64
C LYS A 180 -16.31 -27.16 -48.72
N ASN A 181 -16.26 -25.82 -48.79
CA ASN A 181 -15.74 -25.10 -49.98
C ASN A 181 -14.47 -24.23 -49.78
N ILE A 182 -13.39 -24.71 -49.14
CA ILE A 182 -12.11 -23.94 -49.10
C ILE A 182 -10.93 -24.81 -49.60
N ILE A 183 -10.27 -24.37 -50.69
CA ILE A 183 -9.11 -25.01 -51.36
C ILE A 183 -7.80 -24.28 -50.96
N VAL A 184 -6.71 -25.02 -50.77
CA VAL A 184 -5.35 -24.53 -50.46
C VAL A 184 -4.44 -24.70 -51.69
N THR A 185 -3.55 -23.74 -52.01
CA THR A 185 -2.48 -23.91 -53.02
C THR A 185 -1.13 -23.31 -52.59
N ASN A 186 -0.04 -23.98 -52.99
CA ASN A 186 1.38 -23.71 -52.74
C ASN A 186 2.06 -23.05 -53.99
N ASP A 187 3.06 -22.18 -53.75
CA ASP A 187 3.99 -21.41 -54.64
C ASP A 187 4.49 -22.10 -55.94
N PRO A 188 5.10 -21.45 -56.98
CA PRO A 188 5.77 -20.10 -57.08
C PRO A 188 5.51 -19.32 -58.42
N PHE A 189 6.09 -18.12 -58.67
CA PHE A 189 6.67 -17.63 -59.97
C PHE A 189 6.93 -16.10 -60.03
N THR A 190 8.01 -15.72 -60.73
CA THR A 190 8.42 -14.35 -61.11
C THR A 190 8.06 -14.03 -62.58
N MET A 191 7.99 -12.72 -62.87
CA MET A 191 8.01 -11.99 -64.17
C MET A 191 6.71 -11.78 -64.97
N TYR A 192 6.26 -10.51 -65.01
CA TYR A 192 6.00 -9.75 -66.25
C TYR A 192 6.08 -8.24 -65.99
N GLU A 193 6.81 -7.50 -66.84
CA GLU A 193 6.99 -6.05 -66.81
C GLU A 193 5.97 -5.28 -67.69
N GLY A 194 5.59 -4.09 -67.22
CA GLY A 194 5.33 -2.86 -68.00
C GLY A 194 3.89 -2.51 -68.41
N PRO A 195 3.48 -1.21 -68.50
CA PRO A 195 4.32 0.00 -68.52
C PRO A 195 3.89 1.17 -67.57
N SER A 196 4.89 1.85 -67.00
CA SER A 196 5.11 3.33 -66.92
C SER A 196 3.94 4.29 -66.59
N HIS A 197 4.02 5.31 -65.75
CA HIS A 197 5.08 6.08 -65.08
C HIS A 197 4.39 6.85 -63.94
N LEU A 198 5.03 6.98 -62.78
CA LEU A 198 5.13 8.20 -61.97
C LEU A 198 5.99 7.89 -60.73
N ILE A 199 7.29 8.05 -60.90
CA ILE A 199 8.36 8.33 -59.93
C ILE A 199 8.11 7.85 -58.48
N ASN A 200 8.64 6.67 -58.16
CA ASN A 200 8.86 6.19 -56.80
C ASN A 200 10.10 6.88 -56.18
N GLN A 201 9.91 7.72 -55.16
CA GLN A 201 10.90 7.84 -54.09
C GLN A 201 10.55 6.76 -53.06
N THR A 202 11.35 5.69 -53.00
CA THR A 202 11.21 4.68 -51.94
C THR A 202 11.76 5.30 -50.66
N TYR A 203 10.88 5.54 -49.70
CA TYR A 203 11.29 6.11 -48.43
C TYR A 203 11.94 5.04 -47.53
N PRO A 204 12.94 5.40 -46.69
CA PRO A 204 13.70 4.42 -45.89
C PRO A 204 12.83 3.59 -44.93
N PHE A 205 11.62 4.06 -44.59
CA PHE A 205 10.70 3.36 -43.71
C PHE A 205 9.68 2.45 -44.43
N GLU A 206 9.59 2.49 -45.76
CA GLU A 206 8.71 1.58 -46.54
C GLU A 206 9.27 0.16 -46.67
N THR A 207 10.58 -0.03 -46.47
CA THR A 207 11.27 -1.32 -46.63
C THR A 207 11.84 -1.89 -45.33
N GLU A 208 11.87 -1.13 -44.24
CA GLU A 208 12.44 -1.57 -42.97
C GLU A 208 11.35 -2.13 -42.02
N LYS A 209 11.61 -3.34 -41.49
CA LYS A 209 10.78 -4.11 -40.54
C LYS A 209 10.34 -3.38 -39.25
N ASN A 210 10.63 -2.08 -39.10
CA ASN A 210 10.27 -1.28 -37.93
C ASN A 210 8.87 -0.66 -38.01
N ILE A 211 8.29 -0.44 -39.20
CA ILE A 211 6.85 -0.08 -39.31
C ILE A 211 5.94 -1.30 -39.05
N ALA A 212 6.45 -2.52 -39.28
CA ALA A 212 5.72 -3.77 -39.07
C ALA A 212 5.60 -4.21 -37.59
N LEU A 213 5.96 -3.35 -36.64
CA LEU A 213 5.98 -3.64 -35.21
C LEU A 213 5.15 -2.61 -34.41
N ASN A 214 4.01 -2.15 -34.90
CA ASN A 214 3.03 -1.55 -34.00
C ASN A 214 2.31 -2.68 -33.25
N ASP A 215 2.48 -2.76 -31.94
CA ASP A 215 1.71 -3.68 -31.10
C ASP A 215 0.27 -3.17 -30.89
N ILE A 216 0.02 -1.90 -31.23
CA ILE A 216 -1.29 -1.27 -31.27
C ILE A 216 -1.77 -1.27 -32.73
N PRO A 217 -2.87 -1.95 -33.08
CA PRO A 217 -3.41 -1.90 -34.43
C PRO A 217 -3.89 -0.47 -34.73
N LEU A 218 -3.17 0.25 -35.59
CA LEU A 218 -3.59 1.54 -36.10
C LEU A 218 -4.59 1.32 -37.24
N ASN A 219 -5.65 2.12 -37.28
CA ASN A 219 -6.54 2.13 -38.45
C ASN A 219 -5.85 2.79 -39.66
N ASP A 220 -6.42 2.62 -40.86
CA ASP A 220 -5.83 3.14 -42.10
C ASP A 220 -5.58 4.66 -42.08
N SER A 221 -6.43 5.42 -41.39
CA SER A 221 -6.26 6.87 -41.24
C SER A 221 -5.08 7.21 -40.32
N GLN A 222 -4.99 6.56 -39.17
CA GLN A 222 -3.90 6.72 -38.21
C GLN A 222 -2.56 6.27 -38.80
N HIS A 223 -2.54 5.17 -39.56
CA HIS A 223 -1.34 4.73 -40.27
C HIS A 223 -0.86 5.76 -41.29
N LYS A 224 -1.78 6.35 -42.07
CA LYS A 224 -1.47 7.44 -43.02
C LYS A 224 -0.93 8.67 -42.31
N LEU A 225 -1.53 9.08 -41.19
CA LEU A 225 -1.09 10.24 -40.40
C LEU A 225 0.32 10.03 -39.82
N MET A 226 0.60 8.88 -39.21
CA MET A 226 1.93 8.56 -38.69
C MET A 226 2.99 8.49 -39.80
N THR A 227 2.65 7.84 -40.93
CA THR A 227 3.55 7.76 -42.09
C THR A 227 3.84 9.16 -42.64
N SER A 228 2.83 10.01 -42.74
CA SER A 228 2.98 11.40 -43.19
C SER A 228 3.86 12.22 -42.25
N LEU A 229 3.74 12.00 -40.93
CA LEU A 229 4.59 12.67 -39.95
C LEU A 229 6.06 12.24 -40.09
N LEU A 230 6.32 10.94 -40.22
CA LEU A 230 7.68 10.42 -40.41
C LEU A 230 8.27 10.90 -41.74
N GLN A 231 7.47 10.95 -42.82
CA GLN A 231 7.87 11.54 -44.11
C GLN A 231 8.23 13.01 -43.98
N LYS A 232 7.40 13.79 -43.28
CA LYS A 232 7.61 15.22 -43.06
C LYS A 232 8.94 15.52 -42.37
N TYR A 233 9.39 14.64 -41.47
CA TYR A 233 10.62 14.80 -40.71
C TYR A 233 11.73 13.81 -41.08
N ASP A 234 11.70 13.20 -42.28
CA ASP A 234 12.69 12.21 -42.73
C ASP A 234 14.15 12.68 -42.55
N HIS A 235 14.40 13.99 -42.70
CA HIS A 235 15.71 14.58 -42.60
C HIS A 235 16.36 14.52 -41.20
N ILE A 236 15.60 14.26 -40.12
CA ILE A 236 16.16 14.07 -38.76
C ILE A 236 16.59 12.62 -38.53
N PHE A 237 16.11 11.67 -39.34
CA PHE A 237 16.38 10.24 -39.20
C PHE A 237 17.64 9.85 -39.98
N LYS A 238 18.82 10.01 -39.36
CA LYS A 238 20.12 9.79 -40.00
C LYS A 238 21.04 8.98 -39.11
N ASP A 239 21.78 8.03 -39.67
CA ASP A 239 22.83 7.29 -38.94
C ASP A 239 24.02 8.17 -38.54
N LYS A 240 24.27 9.26 -39.30
CA LYS A 240 25.28 10.26 -38.97
C LYS A 240 24.76 11.15 -37.83
N PRO A 241 25.53 11.34 -36.74
CA PRO A 241 25.17 12.30 -35.69
C PRO A 241 25.00 13.70 -36.29
N GLY A 242 23.91 14.36 -35.90
CA GLY A 242 23.72 15.79 -36.05
C GLY A 242 24.72 16.58 -35.22
N LEU A 243 24.60 17.90 -35.25
CA LEU A 243 25.43 18.79 -34.45
C LEU A 243 24.54 19.90 -33.91
N HIS A 244 24.50 20.03 -32.59
CA HIS A 244 23.66 21.03 -31.96
C HIS A 244 24.05 22.43 -32.43
N THR A 245 23.11 23.15 -33.04
CA THR A 245 23.40 24.39 -33.79
C THR A 245 23.54 25.63 -32.92
N PHE A 246 22.86 25.67 -31.77
CA PHE A 246 22.85 26.83 -30.87
C PHE A 246 23.24 26.53 -29.41
N PHE A 247 23.80 25.34 -29.12
CA PHE A 247 24.29 24.99 -27.78
C PHE A 247 25.67 24.34 -27.88
N SER A 248 26.58 24.72 -27.00
CA SER A 248 27.89 24.08 -26.84
C SER A 248 28.18 23.89 -25.36
N TYR A 249 28.77 22.75 -25.01
CA TYR A 249 29.07 22.40 -23.63
C TYR A 249 30.47 22.82 -23.22
N LYS A 250 30.57 23.50 -22.08
CA LYS A 250 31.82 23.90 -21.43
C LYS A 250 31.85 23.32 -20.02
N PHE A 251 33.00 22.76 -19.64
CA PHE A 251 33.25 22.28 -18.29
C PHE A 251 34.47 22.93 -17.68
N ASN A 252 34.46 23.05 -16.36
CA ASN A 252 35.56 23.62 -15.60
C ASN A 252 36.44 22.51 -15.04
N ILE A 253 37.74 22.78 -14.96
CA ILE A 253 38.73 21.87 -14.38
C ILE A 253 39.45 22.57 -13.22
N LYS A 254 39.98 21.77 -12.29
CA LYS A 254 40.89 22.26 -11.25
C LYS A 254 42.22 22.72 -11.85
N PRO A 255 42.93 23.68 -11.22
CA PRO A 255 44.31 23.99 -11.59
C PRO A 255 45.16 22.72 -11.60
N HIS A 256 45.87 22.48 -12.71
CA HIS A 256 46.72 21.30 -12.87
C HIS A 256 47.75 21.49 -14.00
N ASP A 257 48.84 20.74 -13.92
CA ASP A 257 49.85 20.67 -14.98
C ASP A 257 49.41 19.76 -16.13
N PRO A 258 49.87 20.03 -17.36
CA PRO A 258 49.72 19.11 -18.48
C PRO A 258 50.20 17.69 -18.20
N TYR A 259 49.47 16.70 -18.73
CA TYR A 259 49.80 15.29 -18.50
C TYR A 259 49.69 14.46 -19.78
N LYS A 260 50.54 13.44 -19.86
CA LYS A 260 50.55 12.47 -20.96
C LYS A 260 50.45 11.05 -20.43
N ILE A 261 49.29 10.41 -20.61
CA ILE A 261 49.11 8.99 -20.26
C ILE A 261 49.47 8.14 -21.47
N LYS A 262 50.20 7.04 -21.27
CA LYS A 262 50.60 6.14 -22.35
C LYS A 262 49.35 5.49 -23.02
N PRO A 263 49.22 5.53 -24.37
CA PRO A 263 48.13 4.86 -25.06
C PRO A 263 48.15 3.35 -24.86
N TYR A 264 46.97 2.72 -24.87
CA TYR A 264 46.86 1.27 -24.83
C TYR A 264 47.29 0.64 -26.16
N PRO A 265 47.99 -0.51 -26.12
CA PRO A 265 48.32 -1.23 -27.34
C PRO A 265 47.03 -1.74 -28.00
N VAL A 266 46.80 -1.33 -29.24
CA VAL A 266 45.69 -1.87 -30.06
C VAL A 266 46.17 -3.15 -30.74
N PRO A 267 45.51 -4.30 -30.53
CA PRO A 267 45.85 -5.55 -31.21
C PRO A 267 45.90 -5.36 -32.73
N PHE A 268 46.90 -5.96 -33.40
CA PHE A 268 47.10 -5.80 -34.84
C PHE A 268 45.84 -6.08 -35.67
N SER A 269 45.08 -7.11 -35.29
CA SER A 269 43.80 -7.48 -35.93
C SER A 269 42.73 -6.39 -35.86
N ARG A 270 42.79 -5.50 -34.88
CA ARG A 270 41.80 -4.42 -34.67
C ARG A 270 42.25 -3.07 -35.26
N ARG A 271 43.53 -2.91 -35.62
CA ARG A 271 44.05 -1.63 -36.14
C ARG A 271 43.33 -1.13 -37.38
N PRO A 272 43.01 -1.96 -38.41
CA PRO A 272 42.27 -1.49 -39.57
C PRO A 272 40.88 -0.94 -39.22
N ALA A 273 40.19 -1.59 -38.28
CA ALA A 273 38.86 -1.16 -37.81
C ALA A 273 38.94 0.14 -36.99
N VAL A 274 39.97 0.30 -36.15
CA VAL A 274 40.21 1.55 -35.41
C VAL A 274 40.54 2.69 -36.36
N GLN A 275 41.42 2.48 -37.34
CA GLN A 275 41.76 3.50 -38.33
C GLN A 275 40.53 3.93 -39.13
N LYS A 276 39.71 2.98 -39.58
CA LYS A 276 38.45 3.27 -40.28
C LYS A 276 37.49 4.12 -39.44
N GLU A 277 37.40 3.85 -38.13
CA GLU A 277 36.55 4.66 -37.24
C GLU A 277 37.15 6.05 -36.99
N ILE A 278 38.47 6.18 -36.85
CA ILE A 278 39.17 7.49 -36.76
C ILE A 278 38.90 8.33 -38.01
N ASP A 279 39.08 7.76 -39.21
CA ASP A 279 38.87 8.47 -40.48
C ASP A 279 37.42 8.94 -40.62
N LYS A 280 36.48 8.10 -40.18
CA LYS A 280 35.05 8.44 -40.10
C LYS A 280 34.77 9.55 -39.11
N MET A 281 35.36 9.50 -37.90
CA MET A 281 35.20 10.54 -36.88
C MET A 281 35.76 11.89 -37.35
N ILE A 282 36.89 11.91 -38.08
CA ILE A 282 37.44 13.12 -38.72
C ILE A 282 36.48 13.63 -39.79
N LYS A 283 36.04 12.76 -40.71
CA LYS A 283 35.09 13.12 -41.77
C LYS A 283 33.77 13.67 -41.21
N TRP A 284 33.34 13.20 -40.05
CA TRP A 284 32.12 13.64 -39.40
C TRP A 284 32.30 14.86 -38.50
N GLY A 285 33.54 15.33 -38.29
CA GLY A 285 33.84 16.46 -37.41
C GLY A 285 33.73 16.15 -35.91
N VAL A 286 33.76 14.86 -35.54
CA VAL A 286 33.73 14.40 -34.14
C VAL A 286 35.09 14.66 -33.47
N ILE A 287 36.18 14.50 -34.25
CA ILE A 287 37.55 14.77 -33.81
C ILE A 287 38.30 15.59 -34.86
N GLU A 288 39.34 16.27 -34.42
CA GLU A 288 40.28 17.02 -35.27
C GLU A 288 41.73 16.78 -34.85
N ARG A 289 42.70 17.23 -35.66
CA ARG A 289 44.12 17.17 -35.29
C ARG A 289 44.38 18.09 -34.11
N SER A 290 45.23 17.62 -33.20
CA SER A 290 45.54 18.30 -31.94
C SER A 290 47.04 18.52 -31.79
N ASP A 291 47.41 19.66 -31.23
CA ASP A 291 48.72 20.03 -30.69
C ASP A 291 48.70 20.12 -29.15
N SER A 292 47.61 19.64 -28.54
CA SER A 292 47.38 19.70 -27.09
C SER A 292 48.54 19.08 -26.30
N PRO A 293 48.92 19.70 -25.17
CA PRO A 293 49.90 19.13 -24.24
C PRO A 293 49.30 17.99 -23.39
N TYR A 294 48.00 17.70 -23.51
CA TYR A 294 47.30 16.62 -22.81
C TYR A 294 47.22 15.36 -23.66
N ASN A 295 47.26 14.18 -23.02
CA ASN A 295 46.98 12.93 -23.71
C ASN A 295 46.28 11.90 -22.82
N ASN A 296 45.13 11.44 -23.28
CA ASN A 296 44.35 10.36 -22.69
C ASN A 296 44.40 9.10 -23.60
N PRO A 297 44.36 7.88 -23.05
CA PRO A 297 44.28 6.67 -23.87
C PRO A 297 42.91 6.49 -24.51
N LEU A 298 42.84 5.66 -25.57
CA LEU A 298 41.58 5.17 -26.13
C LEU A 298 41.34 3.71 -25.73
N VAL A 299 40.08 3.40 -25.42
CA VAL A 299 39.59 2.04 -25.20
C VAL A 299 38.74 1.62 -26.41
N THR A 300 39.05 0.46 -26.98
CA THR A 300 38.27 -0.13 -28.07
C THR A 300 37.23 -1.09 -27.50
N VAL A 301 35.95 -0.79 -27.68
CA VAL A 301 34.83 -1.65 -27.25
C VAL A 301 34.19 -2.28 -28.48
N ILE A 302 33.96 -3.58 -28.46
CA ILE A 302 33.16 -4.27 -29.49
C ILE A 302 31.71 -4.34 -28.99
N LYS A 303 30.78 -3.84 -29.79
CA LYS A 303 29.35 -3.92 -29.51
C LYS A 303 28.81 -5.32 -29.81
N ALA A 304 27.62 -5.62 -29.30
CA ALA A 304 26.92 -6.88 -29.58
C ALA A 304 26.67 -7.12 -31.09
N ASP A 305 26.55 -6.05 -31.88
CA ASP A 305 26.43 -6.09 -33.35
C ASP A 305 27.79 -6.28 -34.07
N GLY A 306 28.88 -6.51 -33.33
CA GLY A 306 30.24 -6.67 -33.85
C GLY A 306 30.94 -5.37 -34.23
N THR A 307 30.27 -4.21 -34.18
CA THR A 307 30.87 -2.92 -34.54
C THR A 307 31.79 -2.38 -33.44
N LEU A 308 32.84 -1.65 -33.86
CA LEU A 308 33.83 -1.07 -32.94
C LEU A 308 33.39 0.32 -32.49
N ARG A 309 33.49 0.60 -31.18
CA ARG A 309 33.32 1.92 -30.57
C ARG A 309 34.63 2.35 -29.91
N LEU A 310 35.02 3.60 -30.16
CA LEU A 310 36.14 4.25 -29.49
C LEU A 310 35.63 5.06 -28.30
N CYS A 311 36.17 4.79 -27.12
CA CYS A 311 35.89 5.53 -25.89
C CYS A 311 37.17 6.17 -25.37
N LEU A 312 37.08 7.39 -24.87
CA LEU A 312 38.18 8.08 -24.22
C LEU A 312 38.35 7.50 -22.81
N ASP A 313 39.53 6.99 -22.46
CA ASP A 313 39.85 6.69 -21.06
C ASP A 313 40.18 8.00 -20.34
N ALA A 314 39.12 8.66 -19.91
CA ALA A 314 39.20 9.94 -19.23
C ALA A 314 39.35 9.78 -17.71
N ARG A 315 39.79 8.63 -17.17
CA ARG A 315 39.86 8.45 -15.70
C ARG A 315 40.67 9.53 -15.00
N LYS A 316 41.81 9.95 -15.56
CA LYS A 316 42.61 11.05 -15.03
C LYS A 316 41.93 12.41 -15.23
N LEU A 317 41.34 12.65 -16.39
CA LEU A 317 40.60 13.87 -16.68
C LEU A 317 39.38 14.03 -15.74
N ASN A 318 38.68 12.94 -15.46
CA ASN A 318 37.50 12.91 -14.60
C ASN A 318 37.82 13.27 -13.14
N THR A 319 39.07 13.12 -12.66
CA THR A 319 39.45 13.55 -11.30
C THR A 319 39.72 15.05 -11.17
N ILE A 320 40.01 15.70 -12.30
CA ILE A 320 40.30 17.14 -12.37
C ILE A 320 39.10 17.97 -12.86
N ILE A 321 38.16 17.38 -13.61
CA ILE A 321 36.88 18.01 -13.93
C ILE A 321 36.12 18.32 -12.63
N LEU A 322 35.61 19.56 -12.52
CA LEU A 322 34.74 19.93 -11.42
C LEU A 322 33.38 19.21 -11.57
N PRO A 323 32.90 18.52 -10.53
CA PRO A 323 31.69 17.73 -10.62
C PRO A 323 30.45 18.62 -10.83
N THR A 324 29.59 18.21 -11.77
CA THR A 324 28.25 18.79 -11.97
C THR A 324 27.25 18.12 -11.04
N ARG A 325 26.35 18.90 -10.43
CA ARG A 325 25.34 18.40 -9.46
C ARG A 325 23.99 18.04 -10.10
N ASP A 326 23.87 18.10 -11.42
CA ASP A 326 22.64 17.74 -12.12
C ASP A 326 22.46 16.23 -12.11
N ALA A 327 21.30 15.76 -11.67
CA ALA A 327 20.95 14.34 -11.60
C ALA A 327 19.65 14.08 -12.34
N SER A 328 19.57 12.93 -13.04
CA SER A 328 18.30 12.47 -13.61
C SER A 328 17.29 12.18 -12.49
N PRO A 329 15.98 12.37 -12.74
CA PRO A 329 14.95 11.97 -11.79
C PRO A 329 15.08 10.49 -11.42
N PRO A 330 14.74 10.10 -10.18
CA PRO A 330 14.59 8.69 -9.81
C PRO A 330 13.68 7.96 -10.80
N ILE A 331 14.04 6.72 -11.13
CA ILE A 331 13.25 5.90 -12.07
C ILE A 331 11.80 5.78 -11.59
N ASP A 332 11.57 5.64 -10.27
CA ASP A 332 10.23 5.50 -9.69
C ASP A 332 9.34 6.75 -9.90
N ASP A 333 9.92 7.95 -9.91
CA ASP A 333 9.19 9.20 -10.17
C ASP A 333 8.74 9.31 -11.64
N ILE A 334 9.55 8.80 -12.56
CA ILE A 334 9.18 8.69 -13.97
C ILE A 334 8.09 7.63 -14.14
N LEU A 335 8.22 6.52 -13.43
CA LEU A 335 7.29 5.39 -13.51
C LEU A 335 5.88 5.72 -13.00
N ALA A 336 5.74 6.57 -11.97
CA ALA A 336 4.44 6.99 -11.45
C ALA A 336 3.59 7.78 -12.46
N LYS A 337 4.19 8.30 -13.55
CA LYS A 337 3.53 9.17 -14.54
C LYS A 337 2.85 8.41 -15.68
N PHE A 338 2.95 7.08 -15.72
CA PHE A 338 2.39 6.28 -16.81
C PHE A 338 0.94 5.83 -16.60
N ASN A 339 0.30 6.23 -15.50
CA ASN A 339 -1.12 5.95 -15.30
C ASN A 339 -1.97 6.56 -16.43
N ASN A 340 -2.94 5.81 -16.93
CA ASN A 340 -3.81 6.18 -18.06
C ASN A 340 -3.09 6.47 -19.39
N LYS A 341 -1.85 6.00 -19.59
CA LYS A 341 -1.13 6.10 -20.87
C LYS A 341 -1.29 4.82 -21.69
N SER A 342 -1.65 4.96 -22.97
CA SER A 342 -1.94 3.84 -23.87
C SER A 342 -1.00 3.73 -25.06
N PHE A 343 -0.31 4.82 -25.42
CA PHE A 343 0.60 4.90 -26.55
C PHE A 343 2.01 5.26 -26.05
N PHE A 344 2.99 4.43 -26.40
CA PHE A 344 4.39 4.64 -26.02
C PHE A 344 5.29 4.73 -27.25
N SER A 345 6.20 5.69 -27.28
CA SER A 345 7.25 5.79 -28.29
C SER A 345 8.60 6.07 -27.64
N SER A 346 9.65 5.41 -28.09
CA SER A 346 11.03 5.64 -27.64
C SER A 346 11.85 6.21 -28.79
N LEU A 347 12.58 7.28 -28.52
CA LEU A 347 13.46 7.96 -29.48
C LEU A 347 14.91 7.78 -29.02
N ASP A 348 15.75 7.22 -29.91
CA ASP A 348 17.18 6.98 -29.67
C ASP A 348 17.99 7.89 -30.60
N PHE A 349 18.90 8.69 -30.03
CA PHE A 349 19.74 9.62 -30.79
C PHE A 349 20.92 8.91 -31.46
N SER A 350 21.24 9.30 -32.69
CA SER A 350 22.41 8.81 -33.42
C SER A 350 23.71 9.26 -32.76
N SER A 351 24.31 8.40 -31.94
CA SER A 351 25.50 8.74 -31.15
C SER A 351 25.31 10.03 -30.33
N GLY A 352 24.29 10.08 -29.47
CA GLY A 352 23.85 11.28 -28.73
C GLY A 352 24.95 12.24 -28.26
N TYR A 353 25.95 11.76 -27.51
CA TYR A 353 27.05 12.61 -27.03
C TYR A 353 27.81 13.35 -28.14
N TRP A 354 28.00 12.70 -29.29
CA TRP A 354 28.70 13.31 -30.43
C TRP A 354 27.89 14.41 -31.11
N GLN A 355 26.62 14.60 -30.73
CA GLN A 355 25.80 15.69 -31.24
C GLN A 355 25.93 16.96 -30.40
N ILE A 356 26.59 16.91 -29.25
CA ILE A 356 26.81 18.06 -28.37
C ILE A 356 28.21 18.63 -28.62
N PRO A 357 28.33 19.82 -29.23
CA PRO A 357 29.62 20.48 -29.44
C PRO A 357 30.31 20.78 -28.11
N LEU A 358 31.62 20.57 -28.05
CA LEU A 358 32.45 21.10 -26.98
C LEU A 358 32.88 22.53 -27.35
N ASP A 359 32.81 23.41 -26.35
CA ASP A 359 33.41 24.74 -26.43
C ASP A 359 34.91 24.61 -26.80
N PRO A 360 35.42 25.40 -27.75
CA PRO A 360 36.82 25.31 -28.19
C PRO A 360 37.84 25.36 -27.04
N SER A 361 37.55 26.08 -25.95
CA SER A 361 38.46 26.23 -24.80
C SER A 361 38.73 24.93 -24.05
N VAL A 362 37.84 23.94 -24.14
CA VAL A 362 37.93 22.69 -23.36
C VAL A 362 38.32 21.46 -24.19
N ARG A 363 38.36 21.57 -25.52
CA ARG A 363 38.68 20.45 -26.43
C ARG A 363 40.05 19.85 -26.18
N GLN A 364 41.05 20.70 -25.91
CA GLN A 364 42.43 20.30 -25.66
C GLN A 364 42.56 19.21 -24.58
N TYR A 365 41.71 19.24 -23.54
CA TYR A 365 41.78 18.27 -22.44
C TYR A 365 41.35 16.86 -22.85
N THR A 366 40.59 16.73 -23.93
CA THR A 366 40.09 15.45 -24.46
C THR A 366 41.05 14.77 -25.44
N SER A 367 42.26 15.32 -25.60
CA SER A 367 43.20 14.86 -26.62
C SER A 367 43.69 13.42 -26.36
N PHE A 368 43.97 12.69 -27.44
CA PHE A 368 44.47 11.31 -27.43
C PHE A 368 45.43 11.05 -28.61
N LEU A 369 46.27 10.04 -28.46
CA LEU A 369 47.28 9.63 -29.44
C LEU A 369 46.91 8.27 -30.05
N TYR A 370 46.92 8.20 -31.38
CA TYR A 370 46.80 6.96 -32.12
C TYR A 370 47.78 6.96 -33.30
N ASP A 371 48.55 5.88 -33.44
CA ASP A 371 49.53 5.68 -34.51
C ASP A 371 50.47 6.88 -34.74
N GLY A 372 51.03 7.42 -33.65
CA GLY A 372 51.96 8.55 -33.69
C GLY A 372 51.33 9.91 -34.00
N ARG A 373 50.00 10.00 -34.12
CA ARG A 373 49.26 11.23 -34.42
C ARG A 373 48.34 11.61 -33.26
N SER A 374 48.31 12.90 -32.92
CA SER A 374 47.45 13.44 -31.86
C SER A 374 46.16 14.01 -32.43
N TYR A 375 45.06 13.73 -31.74
CA TYR A 375 43.70 14.15 -32.05
C TYR A 375 43.01 14.70 -30.79
N GLN A 376 41.97 15.52 -30.95
CA GLN A 376 41.10 15.97 -29.87
C GLN A 376 39.64 15.90 -30.29
N PHE A 377 38.72 15.78 -29.33
CA PHE A 377 37.30 15.76 -29.62
C PHE A 377 36.73 17.18 -29.78
N CYS A 378 35.91 17.36 -30.81
CA CYS A 378 35.16 18.61 -31.05
C CYS A 378 33.78 18.60 -30.40
N VAL A 379 33.34 17.42 -29.95
CA VAL A 379 32.03 17.11 -29.39
C VAL A 379 32.21 16.26 -28.12
N VAL A 380 31.19 16.10 -27.30
CA VAL A 380 31.31 15.37 -26.03
C VAL A 380 31.69 13.89 -26.31
N PRO A 381 32.85 13.39 -25.82
CA PRO A 381 33.24 12.00 -26.04
C PRO A 381 32.55 11.04 -25.06
N PHE A 382 32.51 9.75 -25.44
CA PHE A 382 32.26 8.67 -24.49
C PHE A 382 33.43 8.56 -23.49
N GLY A 383 33.13 8.53 -22.20
CA GLY A 383 34.11 8.26 -21.13
C GLY A 383 34.31 9.40 -20.12
N LEU A 384 33.78 10.59 -20.36
CA LEU A 384 33.76 11.65 -19.34
C LEU A 384 32.70 11.34 -18.28
N ASN A 385 32.98 11.70 -17.03
CA ASN A 385 31.99 11.62 -15.94
C ASN A 385 30.83 12.62 -16.11
N ILE A 386 31.01 13.64 -16.96
CA ILE A 386 30.04 14.70 -17.29
C ILE A 386 29.27 14.47 -18.59
N SER A 387 29.52 13.38 -19.34
CA SER A 387 28.90 13.19 -20.65
C SER A 387 27.37 13.19 -20.59
N ASN A 388 26.77 12.55 -19.59
CA ASN A 388 25.32 12.52 -19.37
C ASN A 388 24.75 13.91 -19.08
N ALA A 389 25.43 14.68 -18.22
CA ALA A 389 25.00 16.04 -17.87
C ALA A 389 25.08 16.98 -19.07
N ALA A 390 26.13 16.83 -19.89
CA ALA A 390 26.31 17.60 -21.11
C ALA A 390 25.21 17.34 -22.13
N PHE A 391 24.86 16.06 -22.32
CA PHE A 391 23.76 15.69 -23.19
C PHE A 391 22.41 16.16 -22.66
N GLY A 392 22.14 15.98 -21.37
CA GLY A 392 20.92 16.45 -20.72
C GLY A 392 20.70 17.96 -20.91
N LYS A 393 21.72 18.79 -20.68
CA LYS A 393 21.63 20.24 -20.90
C LYS A 393 21.45 20.63 -22.37
N GLY A 394 22.09 19.89 -23.27
CA GLY A 394 21.88 20.08 -24.70
C GLY A 394 20.45 19.77 -25.12
N LEU A 395 19.90 18.68 -24.60
CA LEU A 395 18.51 18.31 -24.86
C LEU A 395 17.53 19.31 -24.24
N GLU A 396 17.79 19.76 -23.01
CA GLU A 396 17.00 20.83 -22.37
C GLU A 396 17.02 22.11 -23.22
N ALA A 397 18.18 22.53 -23.71
CA ALA A 397 18.30 23.68 -24.61
C ALA A 397 17.50 23.48 -25.91
N ALA A 398 17.51 22.27 -26.48
CA ALA A 398 16.73 21.94 -27.66
C ALA A 398 15.21 22.01 -27.42
N LEU A 399 14.73 21.51 -26.28
CA LEU A 399 13.31 21.42 -25.95
C LEU A 399 12.72 22.73 -25.39
N ASN A 400 13.50 23.51 -24.62
CA ASN A 400 13.05 24.75 -23.96
C ASN A 400 13.14 26.00 -24.84
N ASN A 401 13.48 25.88 -26.12
CA ASN A 401 13.57 27.03 -27.01
C ASN A 401 12.19 27.73 -27.15
N TYR A 402 12.14 29.03 -26.86
CA TYR A 402 10.96 29.88 -26.57
C TYR A 402 9.92 30.06 -27.69
N THR A 403 10.01 29.32 -28.80
CA THR A 403 9.15 29.52 -29.98
C THR A 403 7.75 28.90 -29.86
N SER A 404 7.58 27.85 -29.05
CA SER A 404 6.28 27.19 -28.82
C SER A 404 6.35 26.30 -27.56
N PRO A 405 5.38 26.39 -26.62
CA PRO A 405 5.35 25.57 -25.42
C PRO A 405 5.07 24.10 -25.75
N CYS A 406 5.49 23.20 -24.87
CA CYS A 406 5.22 21.77 -25.00
C CYS A 406 3.70 21.50 -24.82
N PRO A 407 3.04 20.77 -25.73
CA PRO A 407 1.61 20.48 -25.62
C PRO A 407 1.29 19.60 -24.41
N SER A 408 2.17 18.63 -24.11
CA SER A 408 1.96 17.64 -23.04
C SER A 408 3.26 17.39 -22.26
N PRO A 409 3.70 18.33 -21.40
CA PRO A 409 5.00 18.24 -20.71
C PRO A 409 5.12 17.03 -19.76
N ASN A 410 3.99 16.51 -19.24
CA ASN A 410 3.96 15.33 -18.38
C ASN A 410 4.12 14.00 -19.14
N ASP A 411 4.10 14.06 -20.48
CA ASP A 411 4.05 12.90 -21.37
C ASP A 411 5.41 12.65 -22.04
N ILE A 412 6.41 13.49 -21.74
CA ILE A 412 7.78 13.40 -22.25
C ILE A 412 8.72 13.10 -21.09
N HIS A 413 9.37 11.94 -21.14
CA HIS A 413 10.27 11.45 -20.10
C HIS A 413 11.66 11.31 -20.68
N THR A 414 12.54 12.24 -20.32
CA THR A 414 13.95 12.24 -20.72
C THR A 414 14.79 11.54 -19.66
N TYR A 415 15.54 10.50 -20.02
CA TYR A 415 16.50 9.87 -19.13
C TYR A 415 17.82 9.64 -19.84
N VAL A 416 18.82 10.47 -19.51
CA VAL A 416 20.13 10.45 -20.17
C VAL A 416 19.96 10.58 -21.69
N ASP A 417 20.19 9.52 -22.47
CA ASP A 417 20.19 9.55 -23.93
C ASP A 417 18.86 9.13 -24.56
N ASP A 418 17.91 8.66 -23.75
CA ASP A 418 16.62 8.15 -24.20
C ASP A 418 15.48 9.16 -23.95
N ILE A 419 14.63 9.36 -24.95
CA ILE A 419 13.35 10.06 -24.79
C ILE A 419 12.23 9.04 -24.91
N LEU A 420 11.42 8.94 -23.87
CA LEU A 420 10.18 8.18 -23.89
C LEU A 420 8.99 9.14 -23.94
N VAL A 421 8.11 8.93 -24.91
CA VAL A 421 6.84 9.64 -25.05
C VAL A 421 5.72 8.69 -24.63
N SER A 422 4.81 9.14 -23.77
CA SER A 422 3.67 8.36 -23.30
C SER A 422 2.38 9.17 -23.34
N SER A 423 1.36 8.72 -24.05
CA SER A 423 0.13 9.49 -24.27
C SER A 423 -1.14 8.64 -24.12
N PRO A 424 -2.28 9.24 -23.74
CA PRO A 424 -3.54 8.52 -23.54
C PRO A 424 -4.23 8.11 -24.86
N SER A 425 -4.06 8.91 -25.92
CA SER A 425 -4.66 8.71 -27.25
C SER A 425 -3.62 8.85 -28.37
N PHE A 426 -3.95 8.37 -29.57
CA PHE A 426 -3.08 8.45 -30.74
C PHE A 426 -2.86 9.90 -31.19
N GLU A 427 -3.90 10.73 -31.13
CA GLU A 427 -3.89 12.11 -31.61
C GLU A 427 -2.93 12.95 -30.77
N THR A 428 -3.06 12.91 -29.44
CA THR A 428 -2.13 13.58 -28.51
C THR A 428 -0.72 13.03 -28.65
N HIS A 429 -0.58 11.73 -28.93
CA HIS A 429 0.74 11.12 -29.16
C HIS A 429 1.41 11.68 -30.42
N LEU A 430 0.66 11.78 -31.51
CA LEU A 430 1.13 12.29 -32.79
C LEU A 430 1.51 13.77 -32.69
N GLU A 431 0.69 14.59 -32.02
CA GLU A 431 0.99 16.01 -31.74
C GLU A 431 2.28 16.17 -30.92
N THR A 432 2.45 15.34 -29.90
CA THR A 432 3.65 15.37 -29.04
C THR A 432 4.90 14.95 -29.82
N LEU A 433 4.80 13.90 -30.64
CA LEU A 433 5.90 13.46 -31.50
C LEU A 433 6.26 14.53 -32.54
N GLU A 434 5.28 15.16 -33.17
CA GLU A 434 5.51 16.25 -34.10
C GLU A 434 6.24 17.42 -33.46
N TRP A 435 5.82 17.81 -32.24
CA TRP A 435 6.47 18.87 -31.48
C TRP A 435 7.94 18.51 -31.18
N ILE A 436 8.22 17.28 -30.73
CA ILE A 436 9.59 16.82 -30.45
C ILE A 436 10.43 16.80 -31.74
N PHE A 437 9.91 16.24 -32.84
CA PHE A 437 10.62 16.18 -34.12
C PHE A 437 10.95 17.57 -34.65
N HIS A 438 10.03 18.52 -34.48
CA HIS A 438 10.28 19.92 -34.81
C HIS A 438 11.43 20.51 -33.99
N LYS A 439 11.44 20.33 -32.66
CA LYS A 439 12.52 20.83 -31.78
C LYS A 439 13.87 20.18 -32.10
N ILE A 440 13.90 18.86 -32.29
CA ILE A 440 15.09 18.10 -32.70
C ILE A 440 15.63 18.63 -34.02
N SER A 441 14.75 18.86 -35.00
CA SER A 441 15.10 19.44 -36.30
C SER A 441 15.72 20.82 -36.16
N LEU A 442 15.13 21.73 -35.37
CA LEU A 442 15.65 23.08 -35.16
C LEU A 442 17.02 23.08 -34.48
N ALA A 443 17.23 22.18 -33.52
CA ALA A 443 18.51 22.01 -32.84
C ALA A 443 19.59 21.38 -33.74
N GLY A 444 19.23 20.83 -34.90
CA GLY A 444 20.15 20.12 -35.78
C GLY A 444 20.56 18.73 -35.23
N LEU A 445 19.76 18.17 -34.32
CA LEU A 445 19.94 16.84 -33.78
C LEU A 445 19.33 15.78 -34.70
N THR A 446 19.80 14.54 -34.58
CA THR A 446 19.37 13.42 -35.43
C THR A 446 19.06 12.17 -34.60
N LEU A 447 18.03 11.43 -35.03
CA LEU A 447 17.58 10.19 -34.44
C LEU A 447 18.03 8.98 -35.26
N LYS A 448 18.28 7.87 -34.56
CA LYS A 448 18.59 6.58 -35.18
C LYS A 448 17.31 5.79 -35.39
N PHE A 449 16.72 5.92 -36.58
CA PHE A 449 15.42 5.31 -36.90
C PHE A 449 15.31 3.83 -36.52
N LYS A 450 16.37 3.04 -36.79
CA LYS A 450 16.43 1.59 -36.48
C LYS A 450 16.23 1.23 -35.01
N LYS A 451 16.47 2.19 -34.12
CA LYS A 451 16.34 2.02 -32.67
C LYS A 451 15.18 2.78 -32.06
N CYS A 452 14.52 3.63 -32.86
CA CYS A 452 13.30 4.29 -32.43
C CYS A 452 12.14 3.29 -32.54
N HIS A 453 11.23 3.35 -31.57
CA HIS A 453 10.01 2.55 -31.58
C HIS A 453 8.83 3.49 -31.45
N PHE A 454 7.81 3.29 -32.28
CA PHE A 454 6.64 4.15 -32.32
C PHE A 454 5.37 3.36 -31.99
N ASN A 455 4.38 4.01 -31.38
CA ASN A 455 3.03 3.48 -31.11
C ASN A 455 3.00 2.07 -30.51
N LYS A 456 3.84 1.85 -29.50
CA LYS A 456 3.89 0.59 -28.77
C LYS A 456 2.85 0.54 -27.67
N LYS A 457 2.23 -0.63 -27.48
CA LYS A 457 1.35 -0.92 -26.32
C LYS A 457 2.18 -1.14 -25.07
N GLN A 458 3.34 -1.76 -25.22
CA GLN A 458 4.31 -1.94 -24.15
C GLN A 458 5.69 -1.57 -24.66
N ILE A 459 6.51 -0.93 -23.84
CA ILE A 459 7.83 -0.47 -24.26
C ILE A 459 8.88 -0.80 -23.23
N LYS A 460 10.07 -1.16 -23.71
CA LYS A 460 11.24 -1.34 -22.87
C LYS A 460 11.84 0.03 -22.54
N PHE A 461 11.93 0.35 -21.26
CA PHE A 461 12.52 1.59 -20.78
C PHE A 461 13.26 1.35 -19.45
N LEU A 462 14.53 1.77 -19.38
CA LEU A 462 15.38 1.69 -18.19
C LEU A 462 15.41 0.29 -17.50
N GLY A 463 15.43 -0.78 -18.28
CA GLY A 463 15.50 -2.16 -17.77
C GLY A 463 14.15 -2.75 -17.31
N HIS A 464 13.04 -2.08 -17.63
CA HIS A 464 11.67 -2.50 -17.33
C HIS A 464 10.82 -2.50 -18.60
N PHE A 465 9.75 -3.29 -18.64
CA PHE A 465 8.68 -3.13 -19.64
C PHE A 465 7.52 -2.38 -19.00
N ILE A 466 7.10 -1.30 -19.64
CA ILE A 466 6.01 -0.43 -19.20
C ILE A 466 4.81 -0.67 -20.12
N SER A 467 3.62 -0.82 -19.56
CA SER A 467 2.35 -0.99 -20.26
C SER A 467 1.26 -0.10 -19.63
N PRO A 468 0.03 -0.02 -20.17
CA PRO A 468 -1.04 0.75 -19.57
C PRO A 468 -1.51 0.19 -18.22
N THR A 469 -1.31 -1.12 -18.00
CA THR A 469 -1.77 -1.83 -16.80
C THR A 469 -0.71 -1.86 -15.69
N GLY A 470 0.53 -1.46 -15.98
CA GLY A 470 1.61 -1.53 -15.01
C GLY A 470 2.99 -1.70 -15.63
N MET A 471 3.88 -2.33 -14.88
CA MET A 471 5.23 -2.64 -15.30
C MET A 471 5.66 -4.03 -14.87
N ILE A 472 6.57 -4.62 -15.65
CA ILE A 472 7.22 -5.90 -15.35
C ILE A 472 8.73 -5.80 -15.54
N MET A 473 9.46 -6.75 -14.97
CA MET A 473 10.88 -6.94 -15.26
C MET A 473 11.10 -7.26 -16.74
N ASP A 474 12.24 -6.82 -17.27
CA ASP A 474 12.72 -7.22 -18.59
C ASP A 474 12.86 -8.77 -18.66
N PRO A 475 12.15 -9.47 -19.56
CA PRO A 475 12.22 -10.92 -19.68
C PRO A 475 13.64 -11.45 -19.90
N ASP A 476 14.49 -10.68 -20.59
CA ASP A 476 15.90 -11.03 -20.77
C ASP A 476 16.65 -11.04 -19.44
N LYS A 477 16.25 -10.15 -18.52
CA LYS A 477 16.82 -10.03 -17.17
C LYS A 477 16.29 -11.10 -16.23
N VAL A 478 15.00 -11.45 -16.35
CA VAL A 478 14.46 -12.64 -15.68
C VAL A 478 15.21 -13.90 -16.13
N ASN A 479 15.40 -14.08 -17.44
CA ASN A 479 16.17 -15.20 -18.00
C ASN A 479 17.64 -15.18 -17.56
N ALA A 480 18.28 -14.01 -17.54
CA ALA A 480 19.66 -13.88 -17.05
C ALA A 480 19.77 -14.25 -15.56
N LEU A 481 18.75 -13.93 -14.75
CA LEU A 481 18.69 -14.33 -13.34
C LEU A 481 18.48 -15.84 -13.19
N GLN A 482 17.62 -16.45 -14.01
CA GLN A 482 17.41 -17.91 -14.03
C GLN A 482 18.67 -18.67 -14.45
N ASN A 483 19.42 -18.11 -15.38
CA ASN A 483 20.67 -18.70 -15.86
C ASN A 483 21.89 -18.22 -15.04
N PHE A 484 21.68 -17.47 -13.96
CA PHE A 484 22.78 -16.97 -13.14
C PHE A 484 23.53 -18.17 -12.53
N PRO A 485 24.85 -18.29 -12.77
CA PRO A 485 25.63 -19.42 -12.31
C PRO A 485 25.75 -19.41 -10.78
N GLU A 486 25.90 -20.58 -10.18
CA GLU A 486 26.18 -20.66 -8.74
C GLU A 486 27.42 -19.81 -8.40
N PRO A 487 27.35 -18.96 -7.36
CA PRO A 487 28.46 -18.10 -7.01
C PRO A 487 29.65 -18.95 -6.57
N ARG A 488 30.84 -18.63 -7.09
CA ARG A 488 32.07 -19.36 -6.73
C ARG A 488 32.86 -18.66 -5.64
N ASN A 489 32.50 -17.41 -5.35
CA ASN A 489 33.18 -16.54 -4.41
C ASN A 489 32.25 -15.39 -4.00
N LYS A 490 32.67 -14.64 -2.98
CA LYS A 490 31.95 -13.48 -2.44
C LYS A 490 31.59 -12.42 -3.49
N LYS A 491 32.45 -12.16 -4.49
CA LYS A 491 32.17 -11.17 -5.54
C LYS A 491 31.04 -11.62 -6.46
N ASP A 492 31.01 -12.91 -6.81
CA ASP A 492 29.93 -13.48 -7.62
C ASP A 492 28.57 -13.33 -6.90
N LEU A 493 28.52 -13.60 -5.58
CA LEU A 493 27.31 -13.42 -4.76
C LEU A 493 26.91 -11.94 -4.57
N GLN A 494 27.88 -11.04 -4.37
CA GLN A 494 27.62 -9.60 -4.33
C GLN A 494 27.05 -9.08 -5.66
N SER A 495 27.55 -9.60 -6.80
CA SER A 495 26.99 -9.28 -8.11
C SER A 495 25.55 -9.77 -8.26
N PHE A 496 25.25 -10.97 -7.75
CA PHE A 496 23.88 -11.49 -7.71
C PHE A 496 22.96 -10.65 -6.84
N PHE A 497 23.39 -10.30 -5.61
CA PHE A 497 22.63 -9.41 -4.71
C PHE A 497 22.41 -8.03 -5.33
N GLY A 498 23.42 -7.47 -5.99
CA GLY A 498 23.28 -6.21 -6.72
C GLY A 498 22.18 -6.28 -7.80
N PHE A 499 22.11 -7.39 -8.53
CA PHE A 499 21.05 -7.64 -9.51
C PHE A 499 19.67 -7.75 -8.84
N CYS A 500 19.54 -8.56 -7.78
CA CYS A 500 18.28 -8.73 -7.05
C CYS A 500 17.79 -7.40 -6.45
N ASN A 501 18.69 -6.62 -5.86
CA ASN A 501 18.37 -5.32 -5.27
C ASN A 501 17.86 -4.30 -6.30
N PHE A 502 18.40 -4.31 -7.52
CA PHE A 502 17.90 -3.45 -8.61
C PHE A 502 16.42 -3.73 -8.93
N TYR A 503 16.00 -5.00 -8.81
CA TYR A 503 14.62 -5.44 -9.07
C TYR A 503 13.80 -5.67 -7.80
N ARG A 504 14.22 -5.18 -6.63
CA ARG A 504 13.62 -5.51 -5.32
C ARG A 504 12.09 -5.36 -5.26
N LYS A 505 11.53 -4.39 -5.99
CA LYS A 505 10.09 -4.09 -6.05
C LYS A 505 9.25 -5.20 -6.68
N PHE A 506 9.85 -6.09 -7.46
CA PHE A 506 9.20 -7.24 -8.08
C PHE A 506 9.36 -8.52 -7.24
N SER A 507 9.66 -8.38 -5.95
CA SER A 507 9.79 -9.53 -5.04
C SER A 507 9.15 -9.23 -3.70
N GLN A 508 8.30 -10.15 -3.24
CA GLN A 508 7.66 -10.06 -1.94
C GLN A 508 8.65 -10.45 -0.84
N ASN A 509 8.64 -9.73 0.29
CA ASN A 509 9.53 -9.99 1.44
C ASN A 509 11.03 -10.04 1.07
N HIS A 510 11.48 -9.15 0.18
CA HIS A 510 12.81 -9.16 -0.44
C HIS A 510 13.98 -9.35 0.56
N SER A 511 13.96 -8.64 1.69
CA SER A 511 15.00 -8.74 2.71
C SER A 511 15.07 -10.14 3.32
N SER A 512 13.93 -10.73 3.67
CA SER A 512 13.83 -12.08 4.20
C SER A 512 14.21 -13.14 3.15
N LEU A 513 13.93 -12.86 1.88
CA LEU A 513 14.28 -13.74 0.76
C LEU A 513 15.81 -13.83 0.58
N LEU A 514 16.54 -12.72 0.70
CA LEU A 514 18.01 -12.67 0.56
C LEU A 514 18.76 -13.04 1.85
N HIS A 515 18.13 -12.88 3.03
CA HIS A 515 18.75 -13.09 4.35
C HIS A 515 19.55 -14.39 4.49
N PRO A 516 19.07 -15.57 4.02
CA PRO A 516 19.81 -16.84 4.19
C PRO A 516 21.23 -16.81 3.61
N LEU A 517 21.48 -16.05 2.54
CA LEU A 517 22.80 -15.94 1.91
C LEU A 517 23.62 -14.74 2.38
N SER A 518 23.04 -13.85 3.21
CA SER A 518 23.68 -12.61 3.64
C SER A 518 24.95 -12.83 4.48
N HIS A 519 25.00 -13.93 5.24
CA HIS A 519 26.17 -14.27 6.06
C HIS A 519 27.44 -14.51 5.23
N LEU A 520 27.32 -14.96 3.97
CA LEU A 520 28.45 -15.22 3.06
C LEU A 520 29.10 -13.95 2.50
N ILE A 521 28.45 -12.79 2.65
CA ILE A 521 29.00 -11.49 2.22
C ILE A 521 29.55 -10.65 3.39
N CYS A 522 29.49 -11.17 4.62
CA CYS A 522 30.10 -10.56 5.80
C CYS A 522 31.64 -10.46 5.67
N LYS A 523 32.23 -9.52 6.41
CA LYS A 523 33.69 -9.36 6.44
C LYS A 523 34.29 -10.56 7.19
N ASP A 524 35.44 -11.05 6.72
CA ASP A 524 36.21 -12.12 7.36
C ASP A 524 35.54 -13.51 7.42
N THR A 525 34.44 -13.74 6.70
CA THR A 525 33.82 -15.06 6.55
C THR A 525 34.49 -15.89 5.44
N PRO A 526 34.97 -17.12 5.72
CA PRO A 526 35.51 -18.01 4.70
C PRO A 526 34.41 -18.47 3.73
N TRP A 527 34.73 -18.55 2.44
CA TRP A 527 33.76 -18.96 1.42
C TRP A 527 33.50 -20.47 1.46
N ILE A 528 32.34 -20.84 2.00
CA ILE A 528 31.83 -22.21 2.02
C ILE A 528 30.38 -22.16 1.54
N PHE A 529 30.13 -22.57 0.30
CA PHE A 529 28.79 -22.56 -0.29
C PHE A 529 28.13 -23.92 -0.08
N THR A 530 27.29 -24.02 0.95
CA THR A 530 26.70 -25.27 1.41
C THR A 530 25.50 -25.70 0.55
N GLU A 531 25.02 -26.94 0.72
CA GLU A 531 23.77 -27.38 0.08
C GLU A 531 22.55 -26.55 0.52
N GLN A 532 22.52 -26.04 1.76
CA GLN A 532 21.47 -25.13 2.20
C GLN A 532 21.54 -23.78 1.47
N ASP A 533 22.74 -23.28 1.20
CA ASP A 533 22.95 -22.06 0.43
C ASP A 533 22.53 -22.22 -1.03
N LYS A 534 22.80 -23.39 -1.64
CA LYS A 534 22.29 -23.70 -2.99
C LYS A 534 20.77 -23.69 -3.03
N ILE A 535 20.11 -24.29 -2.04
CA ILE A 535 18.65 -24.27 -1.93
C ILE A 535 18.15 -22.83 -1.79
N ALA A 536 18.76 -22.02 -0.93
CA ALA A 536 18.40 -20.61 -0.77
C ALA A 536 18.61 -19.80 -2.07
N PHE A 537 19.72 -20.02 -2.77
CA PHE A 537 20.05 -19.39 -4.05
C PHE A 537 19.00 -19.72 -5.12
N GLN A 538 18.60 -20.98 -5.24
CA GLN A 538 17.53 -21.37 -6.17
C GLN A 538 16.17 -20.81 -5.75
N LYS A 539 15.85 -20.76 -4.45
CA LYS A 539 14.62 -20.11 -3.96
C LYS A 539 14.55 -18.64 -4.36
N ILE A 540 15.66 -17.90 -4.23
CA ILE A 540 15.74 -16.49 -4.67
C ILE A 540 15.48 -16.41 -6.17
N LYS A 541 16.13 -17.24 -6.99
CA LYS A 541 15.91 -17.27 -8.45
C LYS A 541 14.44 -17.53 -8.80
N THR A 542 13.82 -18.55 -8.19
CA THR A 542 12.41 -18.89 -8.43
C THR A 542 11.45 -17.77 -8.03
N ALA A 543 11.71 -17.06 -6.93
CA ALA A 543 10.85 -15.98 -6.47
C ALA A 543 10.74 -14.83 -7.49
N PHE A 544 11.81 -14.55 -8.23
CA PHE A 544 11.81 -13.56 -9.32
C PHE A 544 11.32 -14.13 -10.68
N SER A 545 11.05 -15.44 -10.77
CA SER A 545 10.43 -16.07 -11.95
C SER A 545 8.93 -15.92 -11.98
N LEU A 546 8.30 -15.77 -10.81
CA LEU A 546 6.90 -15.39 -10.70
C LEU A 546 6.80 -13.99 -11.28
N GLN A 547 6.19 -13.83 -12.46
CA GLN A 547 6.07 -12.53 -13.14
C GLN A 547 5.16 -11.61 -12.34
N ILE A 548 5.70 -10.99 -11.30
CA ILE A 548 5.01 -9.97 -10.51
C ILE A 548 4.92 -8.72 -11.37
N SER A 549 3.69 -8.30 -11.65
CA SER A 549 3.40 -7.02 -12.31
C SER A 549 3.08 -5.98 -11.25
N LEU A 550 3.69 -4.80 -11.35
CA LEU A 550 3.36 -3.67 -10.50
C LEU A 550 2.39 -2.76 -11.26
N THR A 551 1.22 -2.52 -10.69
CA THR A 551 0.20 -1.65 -11.27
C THR A 551 0.59 -0.17 -11.15
N HIS A 552 0.15 0.67 -12.09
CA HIS A 552 0.34 2.12 -11.97
C HIS A 552 -0.55 2.67 -10.84
N PRO A 553 -0.08 3.66 -10.07
CA PRO A 553 -0.91 4.29 -9.06
C PRO A 553 -2.08 5.04 -9.72
N ASP A 554 -3.30 4.72 -9.31
CA ASP A 554 -4.49 5.47 -9.70
C ASP A 554 -4.80 6.54 -8.64
N PHE A 555 -4.65 7.80 -9.03
CA PHE A 555 -4.84 8.95 -8.14
C PHE A 555 -6.31 9.36 -7.97
N ASN A 556 -7.23 8.74 -8.73
CA ASN A 556 -8.67 8.99 -8.63
C ASN A 556 -9.39 8.00 -7.71
N ILE A 557 -8.75 6.89 -7.36
CA ILE A 557 -9.22 6.03 -6.27
C ILE A 557 -8.59 6.50 -4.96
N PRO A 558 -9.29 6.32 -3.82
CA PRO A 558 -8.66 6.52 -2.53
C PRO A 558 -7.41 5.65 -2.45
N PHE A 559 -6.25 6.26 -2.27
CA PHE A 559 -5.09 5.51 -1.82
C PHE A 559 -5.42 5.04 -0.41
N TYR A 560 -5.47 3.72 -0.23
CA TYR A 560 -5.52 3.16 1.10
C TYR A 560 -4.21 3.52 1.78
N LYS A 561 -4.32 4.48 2.70
CA LYS A 561 -3.30 4.73 3.70
C LYS A 561 -3.03 3.40 4.40
N ALA A 562 -1.78 3.14 4.78
CA ALA A 562 -1.47 1.97 5.58
C ALA A 562 -2.46 1.88 6.75
N GLU A 563 -3.26 0.82 6.74
CA GLU A 563 -4.29 0.54 7.73
C GLU A 563 -3.64 0.60 9.11
N THR A 564 -4.28 1.31 10.05
CA THR A 564 -3.98 1.08 11.46
C THR A 564 -4.45 -0.31 11.84
N ILE A 565 -3.92 -0.81 12.95
CA ILE A 565 -4.37 -2.08 13.53
C ILE A 565 -5.88 -2.10 13.80
N TRP A 566 -6.47 -0.95 14.15
CA TRP A 566 -7.91 -0.80 14.38
C TRP A 566 -8.72 -0.80 13.10
N ASP A 567 -8.24 -0.16 12.03
CA ASP A 567 -8.91 -0.21 10.71
C ASP A 567 -9.04 -1.67 10.26
N HIS A 568 -7.95 -2.44 10.34
CA HIS A 568 -7.97 -3.85 10.00
C HIS A 568 -8.91 -4.67 10.91
N TYR A 569 -8.87 -4.39 12.22
CA TYR A 569 -9.70 -5.05 13.21
C TYR A 569 -11.20 -4.83 12.93
N PHE A 570 -11.63 -3.60 12.64
CA PHE A 570 -13.03 -3.28 12.34
C PHE A 570 -13.49 -3.73 10.95
N HIS A 571 -12.60 -3.78 9.94
CA HIS A 571 -12.97 -4.03 8.54
C HIS A 571 -12.75 -5.47 8.04
N SER A 572 -12.01 -6.31 8.77
CA SER A 572 -11.77 -7.69 8.33
C SER A 572 -12.99 -8.60 8.58
N ASN A 573 -13.44 -9.28 7.51
CA ASN A 573 -14.61 -10.18 7.50
C ASN A 573 -14.49 -11.38 8.46
N GLU A 574 -13.29 -11.68 8.98
CA GLU A 574 -13.03 -12.75 9.95
C GLU A 574 -13.05 -12.23 11.40
N ALA A 575 -12.44 -11.08 11.72
CA ALA A 575 -12.50 -10.50 13.07
C ALA A 575 -13.95 -10.21 13.49
N ASN A 576 -14.78 -9.76 12.54
CA ASN A 576 -16.21 -9.53 12.76
C ASN A 576 -17.08 -10.80 12.81
N LYS A 577 -16.58 -12.00 12.50
CA LYS A 577 -17.43 -13.23 12.42
C LYS A 577 -17.05 -14.33 13.39
N SER A 578 -15.77 -14.50 13.75
CA SER A 578 -15.34 -15.65 14.56
C SER A 578 -15.17 -15.38 16.06
N PHE A 579 -15.18 -14.13 16.52
CA PHE A 579 -14.72 -13.77 17.87
C PHE A 579 -15.58 -12.68 18.53
N ARG A 580 -16.91 -12.84 18.48
CA ARG A 580 -17.87 -11.88 19.04
C ARG A 580 -18.05 -12.10 20.55
N TYR A 581 -17.36 -11.31 21.37
CA TYR A 581 -17.62 -11.17 22.80
C TYR A 581 -18.21 -9.77 23.06
N PHE A 582 -19.37 -9.74 23.72
CA PHE A 582 -20.33 -8.63 23.71
C PHE A 582 -20.25 -7.79 24.99
N LEU A 583 -20.67 -6.52 24.90
CA LEU A 583 -20.61 -5.53 25.98
C LEU A 583 -22.02 -5.01 26.31
N ASP A 584 -22.28 -4.88 27.62
CA ASP A 584 -23.44 -4.28 28.31
C ASP A 584 -24.85 -4.79 27.95
N LEU A 585 -25.37 -5.68 28.81
CA LEU A 585 -26.80 -5.98 28.94
C LEU A 585 -27.37 -5.34 30.22
N PRO A 586 -28.61 -4.82 30.20
CA PRO A 586 -29.29 -4.39 31.42
C PRO A 586 -29.37 -5.54 32.45
N PRO A 587 -29.24 -5.30 33.76
CA PRO A 587 -29.27 -6.35 34.80
C PRO A 587 -30.47 -7.32 34.70
N SER A 588 -31.65 -6.81 34.33
CA SER A 588 -32.87 -7.61 34.13
C SER A 588 -32.78 -8.62 32.99
N VAL A 589 -31.90 -8.38 32.02
CA VAL A 589 -31.67 -9.27 30.88
C VAL A 589 -30.63 -10.33 31.26
N ILE A 590 -29.61 -9.95 32.04
CA ILE A 590 -28.58 -10.84 32.59
C ILE A 590 -29.20 -11.94 33.47
N GLU A 591 -30.10 -11.57 34.38
CA GLU A 591 -30.79 -12.52 35.26
C GLU A 591 -31.56 -13.60 34.46
N LYS A 592 -32.25 -13.20 33.38
CA LYS A 592 -32.96 -14.11 32.48
C LYS A 592 -32.05 -15.08 31.71
N TYR A 593 -30.77 -14.75 31.52
CA TYR A 593 -29.80 -15.61 30.84
C TYR A 593 -29.07 -16.55 31.79
N ILE A 594 -28.84 -16.12 33.03
CA ILE A 594 -28.36 -16.98 34.12
C ILE A 594 -29.38 -18.10 34.39
N GLU A 595 -30.67 -17.77 34.41
CA GLU A 595 -31.78 -18.75 34.51
C GLU A 595 -31.80 -19.77 33.35
N LYS A 596 -31.20 -19.42 32.19
CA LYS A 596 -31.08 -20.28 31.01
C LYS A 596 -29.75 -21.06 30.94
N GLY A 597 -28.94 -21.01 31.98
CA GLY A 597 -27.70 -21.78 32.10
C GLY A 597 -26.50 -21.20 31.36
N VAL A 598 -26.57 -19.95 30.89
CA VAL A 598 -25.41 -19.23 30.33
C VAL A 598 -24.55 -18.73 31.49
N LYS A 599 -23.35 -19.28 31.66
CA LYS A 599 -22.41 -18.86 32.70
C LYS A 599 -21.55 -17.70 32.17
N PRO A 600 -21.61 -16.49 32.76
CA PRO A 600 -20.66 -15.43 32.43
C PRO A 600 -19.24 -15.90 32.79
N ARG A 601 -18.25 -15.64 31.93
CA ARG A 601 -16.85 -15.89 32.27
C ARG A 601 -16.39 -14.85 33.28
N LEU A 602 -15.75 -15.32 34.35
CA LEU A 602 -15.56 -14.59 35.61
C LEU A 602 -14.59 -13.39 35.53
N ALA A 603 -13.93 -13.11 34.42
CA ALA A 603 -12.72 -12.29 34.47
C ALA A 603 -12.49 -11.32 33.30
N ASP A 604 -13.46 -11.16 32.41
CA ASP A 604 -13.48 -10.17 31.32
C ASP A 604 -13.82 -8.75 31.81
N LEU A 605 -13.53 -8.47 33.08
CA LEU A 605 -13.97 -7.32 33.87
C LEU A 605 -12.83 -6.30 34.11
N TYR A 606 -11.78 -6.35 33.27
CA TYR A 606 -10.46 -5.78 33.56
C TYR A 606 -10.37 -4.24 33.61
N LYS A 607 -11.48 -3.52 33.40
CA LYS A 607 -11.57 -2.04 33.53
C LYS A 607 -12.77 -1.52 34.33
N GLY A 608 -13.49 -2.38 35.07
CA GLY A 608 -14.81 -1.99 35.58
C GLY A 608 -15.88 -1.94 34.48
N MET A 609 -15.69 -2.72 33.41
CA MET A 609 -16.60 -2.83 32.26
C MET A 609 -17.06 -4.28 32.16
N GLY A 610 -18.37 -4.51 32.11
CA GLY A 610 -18.96 -5.85 31.98
C GLY A 610 -18.93 -6.35 30.55
N VAL A 611 -18.03 -7.28 30.21
CA VAL A 611 -18.16 -8.09 28.99
C VAL A 611 -18.99 -9.32 29.34
N TYR A 612 -20.18 -9.45 28.73
CA TYR A 612 -21.07 -10.60 28.90
C TYR A 612 -21.20 -11.33 27.56
N GLU A 613 -21.03 -12.64 27.53
CA GLU A 613 -21.15 -13.42 26.28
C GLU A 613 -22.64 -13.58 25.89
N PHE A 614 -23.00 -13.24 24.65
CA PHE A 614 -24.31 -13.63 24.12
C PHE A 614 -24.31 -15.09 23.65
N PRO A 615 -25.45 -15.79 23.75
CA PRO A 615 -25.67 -17.01 22.98
C PRO A 615 -25.72 -16.70 21.48
N SER A 616 -25.06 -17.54 20.68
CA SER A 616 -24.91 -17.41 19.21
C SER A 616 -26.22 -17.29 18.42
N THR A 617 -27.35 -17.58 19.05
CA THR A 617 -28.69 -17.58 18.45
C THR A 617 -29.35 -16.20 18.36
N ALA A 618 -28.84 -15.17 19.05
CA ALA A 618 -29.33 -13.78 18.95
C ALA A 618 -28.56 -12.93 17.92
N ILE A 619 -27.59 -13.52 17.21
CA ILE A 619 -26.66 -12.86 16.27
C ILE A 619 -27.32 -12.46 14.93
N ASN A 620 -28.60 -12.75 14.75
CA ASN A 620 -29.27 -12.62 13.45
C ASN A 620 -29.73 -11.21 13.07
N ASP A 621 -29.69 -10.21 13.96
CA ASP A 621 -30.19 -8.87 13.59
C ASP A 621 -29.15 -7.96 12.91
N GLY A 622 -27.85 -8.26 12.99
CA GLY A 622 -26.79 -7.53 12.28
C GLY A 622 -26.67 -6.02 12.57
N THR A 623 -27.48 -5.46 13.49
CA THR A 623 -27.58 -4.01 13.69
C THR A 623 -26.64 -3.48 14.77
N HIS A 624 -26.09 -4.34 15.62
CA HIS A 624 -25.39 -3.91 16.84
C HIS A 624 -23.88 -3.63 16.70
N PHE A 625 -23.23 -3.90 15.55
CA PHE A 625 -21.75 -3.83 15.44
C PHE A 625 -21.21 -3.20 14.15
N ASN A 626 -21.93 -2.29 13.52
CA ASN A 626 -21.46 -1.61 12.30
C ASN A 626 -20.85 -0.22 12.60
N PHE A 627 -19.97 -0.13 13.60
CA PHE A 627 -19.24 1.09 13.95
C PHE A 627 -17.74 0.92 13.71
N ASN A 628 -17.08 1.99 13.27
CA ASN A 628 -15.64 2.03 13.01
C ASN A 628 -15.09 3.45 13.23
N GLY A 629 -13.76 3.60 13.12
CA GLY A 629 -13.04 4.87 13.27
C GLY A 629 -12.79 5.65 11.98
N ASP A 630 -13.41 5.28 10.85
CA ASP A 630 -13.10 5.87 9.53
C ASP A 630 -13.28 7.39 9.52
N VAL A 631 -14.35 7.85 10.17
CA VAL A 631 -14.68 9.27 10.34
C VAL A 631 -14.56 9.68 11.81
N ALA A 632 -15.13 8.90 12.74
CA ALA A 632 -15.24 9.24 14.16
C ALA A 632 -15.75 10.69 14.37
N ALA A 633 -15.09 11.46 15.23
CA ALA A 633 -15.40 12.87 15.44
C ALA A 633 -14.82 13.79 14.34
N ASP A 634 -14.13 13.28 13.33
CA ASP A 634 -13.60 14.07 12.21
C ASP A 634 -12.67 15.23 12.65
N THR A 635 -11.91 15.03 13.73
CA THR A 635 -10.98 16.04 14.28
C THR A 635 -9.85 16.39 13.30
N TYR A 636 -9.56 15.48 12.36
CA TYR A 636 -8.56 15.69 11.30
C TYR A 636 -8.89 16.88 10.39
N HIS A 637 -10.18 17.10 10.09
CA HIS A 637 -10.63 18.23 9.26
C HIS A 637 -11.17 19.40 10.08
N LYS A 638 -11.32 19.24 11.40
CA LYS A 638 -12.00 20.21 12.28
C LYS A 638 -11.10 20.85 13.34
N THR A 639 -9.79 20.85 13.10
CA THR A 639 -8.79 21.45 13.99
C THR A 639 -9.15 22.87 14.43
N ASP A 640 -9.62 23.74 13.53
CA ASP A 640 -10.00 25.12 13.87
C ASP A 640 -11.16 25.21 14.86
N ILE A 641 -12.18 24.37 14.64
CA ILE A 641 -13.37 24.31 15.51
C ILE A 641 -12.94 23.77 16.86
N ASP A 642 -12.22 22.66 16.88
CA ASP A 642 -11.82 21.97 18.10
C ASP A 642 -10.89 22.85 18.97
N VAL A 643 -9.90 23.53 18.38
CA VAL A 643 -9.02 24.46 19.12
C VAL A 643 -9.80 25.68 19.65
N LYS A 644 -10.77 26.21 18.89
CA LYS A 644 -11.63 27.30 19.36
C LYS A 644 -12.46 26.86 20.57
N LEU A 645 -13.00 25.64 20.56
CA LEU A 645 -13.77 25.08 21.67
C LEU A 645 -12.89 24.79 22.89
N LEU A 646 -11.66 24.29 22.71
CA LEU A 646 -10.70 24.11 23.81
C LEU A 646 -10.37 25.45 24.49
N LYS A 647 -10.14 26.49 23.69
CA LYS A 647 -9.93 27.86 24.21
C LYS A 647 -11.16 28.39 24.95
N GLU A 648 -12.35 28.14 24.40
CA GLU A 648 -13.60 28.50 25.06
C GLU A 648 -13.74 27.78 26.41
N LEU A 649 -13.49 26.49 26.45
CA LEU A 649 -13.50 25.67 27.66
C LEU A 649 -12.47 26.16 28.68
N GLY A 650 -11.36 26.75 28.23
CA GLY A 650 -10.37 27.42 29.09
C GLY A 650 -9.27 26.49 29.61
N VAL A 651 -8.97 25.42 28.87
CA VAL A 651 -7.92 24.46 29.21
C VAL A 651 -6.52 25.09 29.13
N GLN A 652 -5.57 24.65 29.96
CA GLN A 652 -4.17 25.08 29.88
C GLN A 652 -3.28 24.11 29.08
N VAL A 653 -3.63 22.83 29.11
CA VAL A 653 -2.91 21.76 28.43
C VAL A 653 -3.93 20.99 27.60
N TYR A 654 -3.56 20.59 26.39
CA TYR A 654 -4.33 19.63 25.61
C TYR A 654 -3.46 18.40 25.33
N ARG A 655 -3.87 17.27 25.90
CA ARG A 655 -3.24 15.96 25.68
C ARG A 655 -3.89 15.30 24.46
N PHE A 656 -3.11 15.00 23.44
CA PHE A 656 -3.55 14.30 22.24
C PHE A 656 -2.51 13.28 21.78
N SER A 657 -2.91 12.29 20.97
CA SER A 657 -2.00 11.31 20.42
C SER A 657 -1.61 11.62 18.97
N MET A 658 -0.41 11.15 18.59
CA MET A 658 0.01 11.07 17.20
C MET A 658 -0.19 9.66 16.68
N THR A 659 -0.76 9.55 15.48
CA THR A 659 -0.98 8.26 14.84
C THR A 659 0.27 7.85 14.05
N PRO A 660 0.93 6.74 14.41
CA PRO A 660 2.16 6.30 13.75
C PRO A 660 2.04 6.20 12.23
N THR A 661 0.93 5.67 11.70
CA THR A 661 0.73 5.52 10.24
C THR A 661 0.53 6.84 9.50
N ARG A 662 0.27 7.96 10.18
CA ARG A 662 0.26 9.30 9.57
C ARG A 662 1.68 9.86 9.43
N ILE A 663 2.57 9.53 10.36
CA ILE A 663 3.94 10.04 10.42
C ILE A 663 4.91 9.13 9.66
N ILE A 664 4.76 7.81 9.78
CA ILE A 664 5.50 6.81 9.04
C ILE A 664 4.51 5.85 8.37
N PRO A 665 4.00 6.19 7.18
CA PRO A 665 3.01 5.38 6.47
C PRO A 665 3.53 4.00 6.05
N MET A 666 4.84 3.81 5.97
CA MET A 666 5.47 2.52 5.67
C MET A 666 6.16 2.00 6.93
N ALA A 667 6.50 0.71 6.99
CA ALA A 667 7.25 0.15 8.12
C ALA A 667 8.74 0.62 8.20
N HIS A 668 9.08 1.80 7.65
CA HIS A 668 10.42 2.40 7.63
C HIS A 668 10.38 3.93 7.54
N ASP A 669 11.44 4.59 8.04
CA ASP A 669 11.58 6.04 8.17
C ASP A 669 12.05 6.79 6.92
N HIS A 670 12.47 6.10 5.85
CA HIS A 670 12.98 6.77 4.63
C HIS A 670 12.01 7.78 4.00
N LEU A 671 10.70 7.57 4.11
CA LEU A 671 9.67 8.42 3.51
C LEU A 671 8.61 8.80 4.55
N PRO A 672 8.90 9.77 5.44
CA PRO A 672 7.92 10.23 6.42
C PRO A 672 6.68 10.84 5.75
N GLY A 673 5.53 10.63 6.36
CA GLY A 673 4.22 11.10 5.91
C GLY A 673 4.10 12.61 6.06
N LYS A 674 4.52 13.36 5.03
CA LYS A 674 4.53 14.83 5.03
C LYS A 674 3.17 15.45 5.38
N VAL A 675 2.07 14.85 4.90
CA VAL A 675 0.70 15.33 5.16
C VAL A 675 0.30 15.12 6.62
N GLY A 676 0.67 13.99 7.23
CA GLY A 676 0.48 13.74 8.65
C GLY A 676 1.28 14.72 9.50
N ILE A 677 2.55 14.92 9.16
CA ILE A 677 3.42 15.90 9.83
C ILE A 677 2.83 17.32 9.73
N ALA A 678 2.35 17.72 8.56
CA ALA A 678 1.71 19.02 8.36
C ALA A 678 0.45 19.21 9.23
N TYR A 679 -0.39 18.17 9.34
CA TYR A 679 -1.56 18.20 10.22
C TYR A 679 -1.18 18.45 11.69
N TYR A 680 -0.24 17.68 12.22
CA TYR A 680 0.16 17.84 13.63
C TYR A 680 0.87 19.16 13.88
N ASN A 681 1.68 19.64 12.94
CA ASN A 681 2.24 21.00 13.02
C ASN A 681 1.11 22.05 13.13
N ASN A 682 0.13 21.99 12.23
CA ASN A 682 -1.02 22.91 12.24
C ASN A 682 -1.82 22.84 13.55
N LEU A 683 -2.05 21.64 14.11
CA LEU A 683 -2.70 21.50 15.42
C LEU A 683 -1.85 22.11 16.54
N ILE A 684 -0.57 21.78 16.59
CA ILE A 684 0.37 22.27 17.62
C ILE A 684 0.48 23.80 17.57
N ASP A 685 0.65 24.37 16.39
CA ASP A 685 0.75 25.82 16.19
C ASP A 685 -0.53 26.51 16.66
N LYS A 686 -1.70 26.01 16.25
CA LYS A 686 -2.99 26.57 16.68
C LYS A 686 -3.21 26.46 18.19
N LEU A 687 -2.79 25.38 18.84
CA LEU A 687 -2.85 25.26 20.29
C LEU A 687 -2.00 26.35 20.96
N ILE A 688 -0.75 26.51 20.51
CA ILE A 688 0.20 27.48 21.07
C ILE A 688 -0.27 28.92 20.84
N GLU A 689 -0.75 29.25 19.63
CA GLU A 689 -1.32 30.56 19.28
C GLU A 689 -2.51 30.92 20.18
N ASN A 690 -3.22 29.91 20.70
CA ASN A 690 -4.35 30.09 21.61
C ASN A 690 -3.98 29.93 23.09
N GLY A 691 -2.67 29.86 23.41
CA GLY A 691 -2.16 29.78 24.78
C GLY A 691 -2.36 28.41 25.44
N ILE A 692 -2.56 27.36 24.65
CA ILE A 692 -2.77 25.99 25.11
C ILE A 692 -1.47 25.20 24.90
N THR A 693 -0.98 24.58 25.97
CA THR A 693 0.25 23.77 25.92
C THR A 693 -0.05 22.41 25.32
N PRO A 694 0.63 22.00 24.22
CA PRO A 694 0.46 20.65 23.68
C PRO A 694 1.19 19.62 24.53
N MET A 695 0.49 18.56 24.92
CA MET A 695 1.06 17.34 25.48
C MET A 695 0.81 16.19 24.52
N VAL A 696 1.86 15.52 24.06
CA VAL A 696 1.76 14.54 22.98
C VAL A 696 2.01 13.13 23.48
N THR A 697 1.07 12.24 23.19
CA THR A 697 1.24 10.79 23.34
C THR A 697 1.70 10.18 22.02
N LEU A 698 2.86 9.52 21.99
CA LEU A 698 3.43 8.93 20.78
C LEU A 698 2.62 7.72 20.29
N TYR A 699 2.17 6.86 21.20
CA TYR A 699 1.38 5.67 20.86
C TYR A 699 0.13 5.56 21.73
N HIS A 700 -1.03 5.43 21.08
CA HIS A 700 -2.32 5.30 21.75
C HIS A 700 -3.10 4.14 21.10
N TYR A 701 -2.51 2.94 21.21
CA TYR A 701 -3.05 1.66 20.69
C TYR A 701 -3.17 1.57 19.16
N ASP A 702 -2.59 2.49 18.39
CA ASP A 702 -2.89 2.72 16.98
C ASP A 702 -1.68 2.50 16.03
N MET A 703 -0.83 1.52 16.34
CA MET A 703 0.27 1.13 15.45
C MET A 703 -0.24 0.67 14.08
N GLY A 704 0.61 0.80 13.06
CA GLY A 704 0.28 0.36 11.69
C GLY A 704 0.15 -1.15 11.56
N LEU A 705 -0.69 -1.62 10.64
CA LEU A 705 -0.86 -3.04 10.37
C LEU A 705 0.46 -3.70 9.96
N ASP A 706 1.30 -3.01 9.19
CA ASP A 706 2.60 -3.55 8.78
C ASP A 706 3.55 -3.77 9.97
N TYR A 707 3.42 -2.98 11.03
CA TYR A 707 4.12 -3.19 12.30
C TYR A 707 3.70 -4.52 12.94
N VAL A 708 2.40 -4.83 12.93
CA VAL A 708 1.86 -6.08 13.48
C VAL A 708 2.24 -7.28 12.62
N LYS A 709 2.23 -7.14 11.29
CA LYS A 709 2.62 -8.21 10.35
C LYS A 709 4.06 -8.70 10.56
N ILE A 710 4.96 -7.84 11.02
CA ILE A 710 6.34 -8.23 11.39
C ILE A 710 6.47 -8.73 12.84
N GLY A 711 5.34 -8.93 13.54
CA GLY A 711 5.23 -9.41 14.92
C GLY A 711 4.88 -8.34 15.95
N GLY A 712 4.90 -7.06 15.56
CA GLY A 712 4.73 -5.93 16.48
C GLY A 712 5.64 -6.06 17.70
N LEU A 713 5.12 -5.76 18.89
CA LEU A 713 5.92 -5.80 20.11
C LEU A 713 6.24 -7.22 20.63
N THR A 714 5.82 -8.29 19.96
CA THR A 714 6.34 -9.64 20.25
C THR A 714 7.70 -9.89 19.58
N ASN A 715 8.12 -9.01 18.66
CA ASN A 715 9.37 -9.14 17.90
C ASN A 715 10.33 -7.96 18.20
N SER A 716 11.61 -8.24 18.46
CA SER A 716 12.60 -7.21 18.81
C SER A 716 12.95 -6.23 17.69
N ILE A 717 12.72 -6.59 16.43
CA ILE A 717 12.91 -5.67 15.30
C ILE A 717 12.00 -4.42 15.41
N SER A 718 10.86 -4.57 16.10
CA SER A 718 9.88 -3.52 16.31
C SER A 718 10.40 -2.35 17.16
N TYR A 719 11.43 -2.59 17.97
CA TYR A 719 11.99 -1.54 18.85
C TYR A 719 12.63 -0.43 18.02
N THR A 720 13.30 -0.82 16.92
CA THR A 720 13.92 0.14 15.99
C THR A 720 12.85 0.95 15.27
N TYR A 721 11.73 0.31 14.90
CA TYR A 721 10.61 1.02 14.27
C TYR A 721 10.02 2.07 15.21
N TYR A 722 9.71 1.69 16.46
CA TYR A 722 9.16 2.62 17.45
C TYR A 722 10.14 3.77 17.74
N THR A 723 11.43 3.47 17.94
CA THR A 723 12.42 4.50 18.27
C THR A 723 12.68 5.46 17.11
N ASN A 724 12.67 4.99 15.86
CA ASN A 724 12.76 5.86 14.68
C ASN A 724 11.48 6.71 14.51
N TYR A 725 10.31 6.16 14.82
CA TYR A 725 9.07 6.93 14.91
C TYR A 725 9.15 8.04 15.96
N ALA A 726 9.57 7.71 17.19
CA ALA A 726 9.76 8.69 18.25
C ALA A 726 10.77 9.78 17.83
N ARG A 727 11.88 9.39 17.19
CA ARG A 727 12.89 10.33 16.64
C ARG A 727 12.26 11.32 15.67
N ILE A 728 11.50 10.86 14.67
CA ILE A 728 10.85 11.74 13.70
C ILE A 728 9.89 12.70 14.39
N CYS A 729 9.13 12.23 15.39
CA CYS A 729 8.27 13.10 16.19
C CYS A 729 9.06 14.17 16.96
N PHE A 730 10.16 13.79 17.62
CA PHE A 730 11.00 14.75 18.34
C PHE A 730 11.65 15.77 17.41
N GLU A 731 12.14 15.34 16.24
CA GLU A 731 12.74 16.22 15.23
C GLU A 731 11.76 17.26 14.68
N ASN A 732 10.51 16.88 14.44
CA ASN A 732 9.53 17.74 13.77
C ASN A 732 8.70 18.60 14.73
N PHE A 733 8.54 18.17 15.98
CA PHE A 733 7.59 18.81 16.91
C PHE A 733 8.19 19.21 18.26
N GLY A 734 9.35 18.66 18.63
CA GLY A 734 9.93 18.86 19.97
C GLY A 734 10.49 20.28 20.22
N ASP A 735 10.64 21.07 19.17
CA ASP A 735 10.89 22.51 19.28
C ASP A 735 9.76 23.24 20.02
N ARG A 736 8.51 22.76 19.86
CA ARG A 736 7.29 23.34 20.45
C ARG A 736 6.66 22.47 21.55
N VAL A 737 6.68 21.14 21.41
CA VAL A 737 6.09 20.20 22.37
C VAL A 737 7.06 19.94 23.52
N LYS A 738 6.61 20.22 24.76
CA LYS A 738 7.42 20.10 25.98
C LYS A 738 7.00 18.98 26.93
N TYR A 739 5.86 18.34 26.68
CA TYR A 739 5.40 17.19 27.45
C TYR A 739 5.12 16.03 26.50
N TRP A 740 5.88 14.95 26.66
CA TRP A 740 5.76 13.73 25.87
C TRP A 740 5.33 12.57 26.74
N THR A 741 4.49 11.70 26.18
CA THR A 741 4.17 10.39 26.74
C THR A 741 4.44 9.33 25.67
N THR A 742 5.21 8.30 25.97
CA THR A 742 5.53 7.26 24.99
C THR A 742 4.31 6.38 24.68
N THR A 743 3.50 6.05 25.68
CA THR A 743 2.29 5.23 25.53
C THR A 743 1.15 5.74 26.41
N SER A 744 -0.10 5.48 26.03
CA SER A 744 -1.28 5.87 26.83
C SER A 744 -1.60 4.92 27.98
N ASP A 745 -1.56 3.60 27.80
CA ASP A 745 -1.61 2.62 28.89
C ASP A 745 -0.82 1.38 28.47
N ILE A 746 0.18 0.99 29.25
CA ILE A 746 1.05 -0.11 28.87
C ILE A 746 0.37 -1.48 29.03
N HIS A 747 -0.49 -1.66 30.04
CA HIS A 747 -1.18 -2.93 30.24
C HIS A 747 -2.23 -3.16 29.15
N LEU A 748 -3.01 -2.13 28.80
CA LEU A 748 -4.00 -2.23 27.74
C LEU A 748 -3.36 -2.53 26.38
N ALA A 749 -2.24 -1.86 26.07
CA ALA A 749 -1.48 -2.13 24.86
C ALA A 749 -0.96 -3.57 24.79
N ALA A 750 -0.59 -4.16 25.93
CA ALA A 750 -0.17 -5.56 26.00
C ALA A 750 -1.35 -6.54 25.89
N GLU A 751 -2.51 -6.17 26.42
CA GLU A 751 -3.72 -7.01 26.40
C GLU A 751 -4.21 -7.32 24.99
N GLY A 752 -4.08 -6.40 24.02
CA GLY A 752 -4.48 -6.69 22.64
C GLY A 752 -3.73 -7.86 21.98
N TYR A 753 -2.53 -8.21 22.49
CA TYR A 753 -1.77 -9.38 22.05
C TYR A 753 -2.15 -10.68 22.78
N SER A 754 -3.14 -10.61 23.66
CA SER A 754 -3.63 -11.77 24.40
C SER A 754 -5.13 -11.72 24.64
N SER A 755 -5.87 -10.90 23.90
CA SER A 755 -7.29 -10.72 24.04
C SER A 755 -7.89 -10.27 22.72
N GLU A 756 -9.13 -10.68 22.48
CA GLU A 756 -9.92 -10.28 21.33
C GLU A 756 -10.57 -8.91 21.53
N HIS A 757 -10.57 -8.36 22.75
CA HIS A 757 -11.20 -7.09 23.10
C HIS A 757 -10.47 -5.85 22.59
N PHE A 758 -9.16 -5.98 22.32
CA PHE A 758 -8.32 -4.89 21.83
C PHE A 758 -7.50 -5.36 20.65
N ALA A 759 -7.29 -4.47 19.67
CA ALA A 759 -6.44 -4.76 18.53
C ALA A 759 -4.99 -5.08 18.98
N PRO A 760 -4.30 -6.11 18.43
CA PRO A 760 -4.64 -6.91 17.24
C PRO A 760 -5.73 -7.98 17.38
N GLY A 761 -6.26 -8.24 18.57
CA GLY A 761 -7.36 -9.18 18.75
C GLY A 761 -6.91 -10.65 18.85
N TYR A 762 -5.81 -10.93 19.55
CA TYR A 762 -5.29 -12.30 19.69
C TYR A 762 -6.16 -13.14 20.64
N GLN A 763 -6.28 -14.44 20.35
CA GLN A 763 -7.15 -15.33 21.13
C GLN A 763 -6.68 -15.49 22.58
N GLU A 764 -7.55 -15.08 23.50
CA GLU A 764 -7.22 -15.04 24.92
C GLU A 764 -6.85 -16.39 25.52
N GLN A 765 -7.55 -17.44 25.10
CA GLN A 765 -7.31 -18.81 25.59
C GLN A 765 -5.95 -19.38 25.14
N ILE A 766 -5.38 -18.85 24.06
CA ILE A 766 -4.10 -19.32 23.51
C ILE A 766 -2.94 -18.47 24.02
N PHE A 767 -3.11 -17.13 24.03
CA PHE A 767 -2.01 -16.19 24.21
C PHE A 767 -1.98 -15.50 25.57
N GLY A 768 -3.07 -15.58 26.37
CA GLY A 768 -3.16 -15.04 27.72
C GLY A 768 -2.07 -15.61 28.65
N GLY A 769 -1.28 -14.74 29.28
CA GLY A 769 -0.19 -15.14 30.17
C GLY A 769 1.08 -15.59 29.44
N TYR A 770 1.18 -15.28 28.15
CA TYR A 770 2.35 -15.52 27.30
C TYR A 770 2.71 -14.24 26.52
N SER A 771 1.89 -13.88 25.53
CA SER A 771 2.23 -12.80 24.59
C SER A 771 2.09 -11.43 25.22
N ASP A 772 1.16 -11.25 26.14
CA ASP A 772 0.99 -10.01 26.89
C ASP A 772 2.11 -9.76 27.91
N TYR A 773 2.62 -10.78 28.60
CA TYR A 773 3.83 -10.62 29.42
C TYR A 773 5.05 -10.26 28.56
N GLN A 774 5.21 -10.91 27.41
CA GLN A 774 6.28 -10.59 26.46
C GLN A 774 6.15 -9.15 25.93
N VAL A 775 4.96 -8.73 25.54
CA VAL A 775 4.71 -7.36 25.05
C VAL A 775 4.90 -6.35 26.17
N LEU A 776 4.41 -6.60 27.39
CA LEU A 776 4.63 -5.73 28.54
C LEU A 776 6.13 -5.54 28.82
N HIS A 777 6.91 -6.62 28.82
CA HIS A 777 8.37 -6.60 28.95
C HIS A 777 9.02 -5.72 27.87
N ASN A 778 8.64 -5.95 26.61
CA ASN A 778 9.21 -5.25 25.46
C ASN A 778 8.79 -3.78 25.41
N PHE A 779 7.58 -3.46 25.83
CA PHE A 779 7.07 -2.09 25.86
C PHE A 779 7.85 -1.27 26.90
N ILE A 780 8.13 -1.82 28.08
CA ILE A 780 8.95 -1.14 29.11
C ILE A 780 10.34 -0.80 28.54
N LYS A 781 10.97 -1.75 27.82
CA LYS A 781 12.26 -1.52 27.15
C LYS A 781 12.17 -0.43 26.08
N VAL A 782 11.15 -0.48 25.23
CA VAL A 782 10.95 0.52 24.16
C VAL A 782 10.72 1.92 24.71
N ASN A 783 9.96 2.04 25.82
CA ASN A 783 9.81 3.31 26.54
C ASN A 783 11.16 3.85 27.02
N ALA A 784 11.98 3.00 27.63
CA ALA A 784 13.29 3.38 28.12
C ALA A 784 14.27 3.75 26.98
N MET A 785 14.18 3.07 25.84
CA MET A 785 14.94 3.43 24.63
C MET A 785 14.52 4.80 24.08
N ALA A 786 13.23 5.10 24.04
CA ALA A 786 12.73 6.41 23.60
C ALA A 786 13.12 7.54 24.58
N TYR A 787 13.11 7.25 25.89
CA TYR A 787 13.60 8.15 26.93
C TYR A 787 15.10 8.46 26.74
N LYS A 788 15.93 7.43 26.58
CA LYS A 788 17.36 7.58 26.32
C LYS A 788 17.63 8.40 25.05
N LEU A 789 16.93 8.08 23.97
CA LEU A 789 16.98 8.82 22.70
C LEU A 789 16.70 10.32 22.92
N TYR A 790 15.62 10.65 23.65
CA TYR A 790 15.28 12.03 23.93
C TYR A 790 16.39 12.74 24.74
N ASN A 791 16.91 12.07 25.76
CA ASN A 791 17.98 12.61 26.63
C ASN A 791 19.25 12.91 25.86
N GLU A 792 19.70 11.97 25.04
CA GLU A 792 21.01 12.05 24.38
C GLU A 792 21.00 13.04 23.21
N GLU A 793 19.88 13.19 22.50
CA GLU A 793 19.88 13.89 21.22
C GLU A 793 19.03 15.16 21.18
N PHE A 794 18.02 15.27 22.03
CA PHE A 794 16.99 16.31 21.91
C PHE A 794 16.88 17.21 23.15
N ARG A 795 17.03 16.66 24.35
CA ARG A 795 16.76 17.35 25.62
C ARG A 795 17.52 18.66 25.77
N GLU A 796 18.81 18.68 25.44
CA GLU A 796 19.65 19.89 25.56
C GLU A 796 19.07 21.06 24.76
N LYS A 797 18.54 20.80 23.56
CA LYS A 797 18.01 21.85 22.67
C LYS A 797 16.53 22.15 22.96
N GLN A 798 15.76 21.11 23.25
CA GLN A 798 14.31 21.19 23.30
C GLN A 798 13.78 21.47 24.71
N GLN A 799 14.51 21.10 25.75
CA GLN A 799 14.15 21.33 27.15
C GLN A 799 12.75 20.78 27.52
N GLY A 800 12.31 19.70 26.84
CA GLY A 800 11.06 19.02 27.16
C GLY A 800 11.22 17.93 28.21
N GLN A 801 10.09 17.38 28.63
CA GLN A 801 9.98 16.27 29.57
C GLN A 801 9.27 15.08 28.90
N ILE A 802 9.70 13.86 29.23
CA ILE A 802 9.17 12.62 28.68
C ILE A 802 8.78 11.65 29.81
N SER A 803 7.65 10.97 29.59
CA SER A 803 7.05 10.01 30.51
C SER A 803 6.48 8.82 29.74
N LEU A 804 5.98 7.84 30.47
CA LEU A 804 4.95 6.90 30.04
C LEU A 804 3.70 7.07 30.91
N ALA A 805 2.57 6.56 30.44
CA ALA A 805 1.35 6.49 31.24
C ALA A 805 1.12 5.09 31.80
N ILE A 806 0.65 5.06 33.04
CA ILE A 806 0.34 3.86 33.82
C ILE A 806 -1.14 3.92 34.16
N ASP A 807 -1.90 2.91 33.75
CA ASP A 807 -3.28 2.69 34.17
C ASP A 807 -3.33 2.12 35.58
N GLY A 808 -4.18 2.68 36.43
CA GLY A 808 -4.37 2.23 37.81
C GLY A 808 -5.81 1.99 38.20
N VAL A 809 -5.99 0.91 38.96
CA VAL A 809 -7.21 0.55 39.67
C VAL A 809 -6.80 0.24 41.10
N TRP A 810 -7.52 0.78 42.08
CA TRP A 810 -7.28 0.38 43.47
C TRP A 810 -8.06 -0.90 43.79
N PHE A 811 -7.35 -1.89 44.32
CA PHE A 811 -7.93 -3.17 44.70
C PHE A 811 -8.12 -3.24 46.21
N TYR A 812 -9.39 -3.33 46.63
CA TYR A 812 -9.79 -3.58 48.00
C TYR A 812 -9.97 -5.08 48.26
N PRO A 813 -9.65 -5.58 49.46
CA PRO A 813 -10.12 -6.91 49.86
C PRO A 813 -11.65 -6.91 49.94
N LYS A 814 -12.32 -7.93 49.40
CA LYS A 814 -13.78 -8.10 49.53
C LYS A 814 -14.21 -8.13 51.00
N ASP A 815 -13.42 -8.81 51.83
CA ASP A 815 -13.58 -8.80 53.28
C ASP A 815 -12.29 -8.23 53.86
N PRO A 816 -12.32 -6.99 54.38
CA PRO A 816 -11.12 -6.35 54.91
C PRO A 816 -10.57 -7.03 56.17
N ASN A 817 -11.32 -7.93 56.80
CA ASN A 817 -10.86 -8.68 57.97
C ASN A 817 -10.29 -10.06 57.63
N ASN A 818 -10.38 -10.49 56.36
CA ASN A 818 -9.88 -11.78 55.91
C ASN A 818 -8.46 -11.66 55.34
N PRO A 819 -7.43 -12.29 55.95
CA PRO A 819 -6.05 -12.20 55.50
C PRO A 819 -5.81 -12.67 54.05
N GLU A 820 -6.56 -13.67 53.58
CA GLU A 820 -6.42 -14.16 52.20
C GLU A 820 -6.99 -13.16 51.19
N HIS A 821 -8.07 -12.44 51.55
CA HIS A 821 -8.61 -11.37 50.72
C HIS A 821 -7.65 -10.17 50.67
N GLN A 822 -7.03 -9.82 51.81
CA GLN A 822 -6.00 -8.78 51.87
C GLN A 822 -4.80 -9.13 50.98
N LYS A 823 -4.33 -10.38 51.03
CA LYS A 823 -3.25 -10.87 50.17
C LYS A 823 -3.62 -10.83 48.69
N ALA A 824 -4.83 -11.24 48.33
CA ALA A 824 -5.33 -11.12 46.95
C ALA A 824 -5.34 -9.67 46.46
N ALA A 825 -5.78 -8.72 47.30
CA ALA A 825 -5.77 -7.29 46.97
C ALA A 825 -4.36 -6.73 46.78
N GLU A 826 -3.39 -7.15 47.61
CA GLU A 826 -1.99 -6.75 47.45
C GLU A 826 -1.38 -7.31 46.16
N CYS A 827 -1.59 -8.60 45.87
CA CYS A 827 -1.16 -9.22 44.62
C CYS A 827 -1.77 -8.52 43.39
N ALA A 828 -3.03 -8.10 43.46
CA ALA A 828 -3.69 -7.37 42.38
C ALA A 828 -3.03 -6.01 42.12
N ARG A 829 -2.71 -5.25 43.16
CA ARG A 829 -1.99 -3.96 43.03
C ARG A 829 -0.58 -4.14 42.46
N ILE A 830 0.16 -5.13 42.96
CA ILE A 830 1.53 -5.43 42.49
C ILE A 830 1.56 -5.92 41.05
N SER A 831 0.53 -6.65 40.58
CA SER A 831 0.49 -7.23 39.22
C SER A 831 -0.11 -6.30 38.15
N THR A 832 -0.54 -5.10 38.53
CA THR A 832 -1.12 -4.06 37.65
C THR A 832 -0.21 -2.82 37.66
N PHE A 833 -0.73 -1.63 37.98
CA PHE A 833 0.05 -0.38 38.01
C PHE A 833 1.32 -0.48 38.87
N GLY A 834 1.25 -1.26 39.95
CA GLY A 834 2.39 -1.47 40.85
C GLY A 834 3.56 -2.19 40.19
N LEU A 835 3.31 -3.05 39.21
CA LEU A 835 4.34 -3.75 38.45
C LEU A 835 5.19 -2.74 37.69
N VAL A 836 4.54 -1.84 36.94
CA VAL A 836 5.21 -0.85 36.09
C VAL A 836 5.96 0.15 36.95
N ALA A 837 5.31 0.68 37.99
CA ALA A 837 5.94 1.60 38.93
C ALA A 837 7.16 0.98 39.65
N HIS A 838 7.07 -0.28 40.05
CA HIS A 838 8.19 -1.00 40.67
C HIS A 838 9.34 -1.18 39.67
N VAL A 839 9.06 -1.68 38.46
CA VAL A 839 10.08 -1.88 37.41
C VAL A 839 10.79 -0.57 37.05
N LEU A 840 10.07 0.55 36.93
CA LEU A 840 10.69 1.85 36.67
C LEU A 840 11.57 2.34 37.83
N SER A 841 11.30 1.89 39.06
CA SER A 841 12.03 2.30 40.27
C SER A 841 13.26 1.43 40.53
N THR A 842 13.16 0.12 40.29
CA THR A 842 14.19 -0.86 40.63
C THR A 842 14.93 -1.42 39.42
N GLY A 843 14.33 -1.36 38.23
CA GLY A 843 14.77 -2.06 37.02
C GLY A 843 14.33 -3.53 36.96
N GLN A 844 13.70 -4.06 38.01
CA GLN A 844 13.41 -5.49 38.17
C GLN A 844 11.91 -5.74 38.32
N TYR A 845 11.45 -6.96 37.99
CA TYR A 845 10.07 -7.35 38.30
C TYR A 845 9.90 -7.57 39.81
N PRO A 846 8.71 -7.27 40.38
CA PRO A 846 8.42 -7.63 41.77
C PRO A 846 8.48 -9.14 41.99
N ASP A 847 9.13 -9.61 43.07
CA ASP A 847 9.20 -11.03 43.41
C ASP A 847 7.81 -11.67 43.53
N ALA A 848 6.87 -10.99 44.20
CA ALA A 848 5.49 -11.45 44.35
C ALA A 848 4.78 -11.70 43.00
N PHE A 849 5.08 -10.90 41.97
CA PHE A 849 4.56 -11.14 40.63
C PHE A 849 5.16 -12.43 40.02
N LEU A 850 6.48 -12.61 40.11
CA LEU A 850 7.16 -13.80 39.59
C LEU A 850 6.72 -15.09 40.31
N GLU A 851 6.51 -15.02 41.63
CA GLU A 851 6.01 -16.13 42.43
C GLU A 851 4.62 -16.60 41.99
N THR A 852 3.73 -15.68 41.62
CA THR A 852 2.38 -16.05 41.15
C THR A 852 2.42 -16.87 39.85
N ILE A 853 3.34 -16.53 38.95
CA ILE A 853 3.55 -17.19 37.67
C ILE A 853 4.25 -18.55 37.87
N ASP A 854 5.27 -18.59 38.74
CA ASP A 854 5.98 -19.84 39.07
C ASP A 854 5.05 -20.86 39.75
N ARG A 855 4.15 -20.40 40.63
CA ARG A 855 3.10 -21.23 41.23
C ARG A 855 2.23 -21.91 40.17
N THR A 856 1.72 -21.16 39.19
CA THR A 856 0.93 -21.72 38.09
C THR A 856 1.78 -22.65 37.22
N ASN A 857 3.02 -22.27 36.89
CA ASN A 857 3.92 -23.09 36.09
C ASN A 857 4.16 -24.46 36.72
N LYS A 858 4.40 -24.49 38.03
CA LYS A 858 4.58 -25.74 38.79
C LYS A 858 3.29 -26.56 38.84
N ARG A 859 2.15 -25.92 39.14
CA ARG A 859 0.85 -26.59 39.20
C ARG A 859 0.49 -27.26 37.88
N GLU A 860 0.76 -26.58 36.76
CA GLU A 860 0.33 -26.98 35.42
C GLU A 860 1.44 -27.62 34.60
N LYS A 861 2.62 -27.81 35.20
CA LYS A 861 3.80 -28.42 34.58
C LYS A 861 4.27 -27.69 33.31
N ILE A 862 4.11 -26.37 33.28
CA ILE A 862 4.55 -25.52 32.17
C ILE A 862 6.07 -25.38 32.25
N ARG A 863 6.75 -25.81 31.19
CA ARG A 863 8.22 -25.74 31.08
C ARG A 863 8.72 -24.48 30.38
N MET A 864 7.84 -23.78 29.68
CA MET A 864 8.18 -22.56 28.96
C MET A 864 8.44 -21.42 29.95
N ASN A 865 9.51 -20.65 29.70
CA ASN A 865 9.70 -19.40 30.42
C ASN A 865 8.72 -18.35 29.88
N ARG A 866 7.78 -17.90 30.72
CA ARG A 866 6.72 -16.96 30.33
C ARG A 866 7.05 -15.49 30.62
N VAL A 867 8.04 -15.24 31.48
CA VAL A 867 8.53 -13.89 31.80
C VAL A 867 10.05 -13.89 31.74
N GLU A 868 10.61 -13.17 30.79
CA GLU A 868 12.05 -12.95 30.72
C GLU A 868 12.49 -11.94 31.78
N GLN A 869 13.59 -12.22 32.46
CA GLN A 869 14.19 -11.27 33.40
C GLN A 869 15.00 -10.23 32.62
N PHE A 870 14.93 -8.96 33.02
CA PHE A 870 15.79 -7.93 32.44
C PHE A 870 17.26 -8.22 32.74
N THR A 871 18.10 -8.15 31.71
CA THR A 871 19.57 -8.16 31.85
C THR A 871 20.03 -6.93 32.62
N LYS A 872 21.26 -6.94 33.17
CA LYS A 872 21.78 -5.79 33.93
C LYS A 872 21.78 -4.49 33.13
N GLU A 873 22.12 -4.56 31.85
CA GLU A 873 22.13 -3.43 30.92
C GLU A 873 20.71 -2.87 30.71
N GLU A 874 19.70 -3.76 30.62
CA GLU A 874 18.30 -3.35 30.52
C GLU A 874 17.78 -2.77 31.83
N GLN A 875 18.15 -3.33 32.98
CA GLN A 875 17.79 -2.79 34.30
C GLN A 875 18.30 -1.35 34.45
N GLU A 876 19.55 -1.10 34.05
CA GLU A 876 20.16 0.24 34.07
C GLU A 876 19.48 1.21 33.10
N LEU A 877 19.07 0.72 31.92
CA LEU A 877 18.34 1.52 30.94
C LEU A 877 16.93 1.90 31.43
N ILE A 878 16.22 0.97 32.07
CA ILE A 878 14.82 1.12 32.48
C ILE A 878 14.70 1.97 33.75
N LYS A 879 15.59 1.77 34.72
CA LYS A 879 15.52 2.44 36.01
C LYS A 879 15.58 3.96 35.85
N GLY A 880 14.53 4.65 36.29
CA GLY A 880 14.45 6.11 36.21
C GLY A 880 14.23 6.67 34.80
N SER A 881 13.75 5.86 33.85
CA SER A 881 13.48 6.29 32.47
C SER A 881 12.20 7.13 32.30
N TYR A 882 12.05 8.15 33.14
CA TYR A 882 10.91 9.08 33.16
C TYR A 882 11.31 10.40 33.84
N ASP A 883 10.69 11.51 33.44
CA ASP A 883 10.85 12.81 34.13
C ASP A 883 9.67 13.17 35.05
N PHE A 884 8.53 12.55 34.79
CA PHE A 884 7.31 12.58 35.56
C PHE A 884 6.55 11.28 35.27
N ILE A 885 5.47 11.01 35.98
CA ILE A 885 4.59 9.87 35.74
C ILE A 885 3.23 10.38 35.28
N VAL A 886 2.72 9.82 34.20
CA VAL A 886 1.32 10.01 33.82
C VAL A 886 0.51 8.89 34.44
N PHE A 887 -0.52 9.24 35.20
CA PHE A 887 -1.38 8.27 35.87
C PHE A 887 -2.81 8.37 35.35
N ASN A 888 -3.35 7.25 34.87
CA ASN A 888 -4.71 7.15 34.37
C ASN A 888 -5.55 6.37 35.38
N TYR A 889 -6.67 6.93 35.82
CA TYR A 889 -7.51 6.32 36.86
C TYR A 889 -8.99 6.54 36.57
N TYR A 890 -9.79 5.48 36.77
CA TYR A 890 -11.23 5.53 36.54
C TYR A 890 -12.04 4.93 37.70
N ASN A 891 -11.60 3.83 38.31
CA ASN A 891 -12.41 3.12 39.30
C ASN A 891 -11.56 2.32 40.32
N SER A 892 -12.23 1.78 41.35
CA SER A 892 -11.74 0.81 42.32
C SER A 892 -12.53 -0.50 42.22
N VAL A 893 -11.91 -1.62 42.62
CA VAL A 893 -12.50 -2.96 42.54
C VAL A 893 -12.27 -3.74 43.83
N LYS A 894 -13.22 -4.58 44.24
CA LYS A 894 -13.05 -5.53 45.35
C LYS A 894 -12.59 -6.88 44.83
N VAL A 895 -11.68 -7.53 45.56
CA VAL A 895 -11.12 -8.83 45.17
C VAL A 895 -11.09 -9.85 46.30
N ARG A 896 -11.13 -11.11 45.92
CA ARG A 896 -10.95 -12.29 46.80
C ARG A 896 -10.10 -13.34 46.09
N PRO A 897 -9.46 -14.29 46.78
CA PRO A 897 -8.85 -15.42 46.10
C PRO A 897 -9.88 -16.20 45.28
N MET A 898 -9.45 -16.74 44.15
CA MET A 898 -10.23 -17.73 43.41
C MET A 898 -10.29 -19.04 44.19
N THR A 899 -11.41 -19.76 44.09
CA THR A 899 -11.51 -21.13 44.60
C THR A 899 -10.74 -22.10 43.71
N ASP A 900 -10.43 -23.30 44.21
CA ASP A 900 -9.77 -24.34 43.41
C ASP A 900 -10.60 -24.72 42.17
N GLU A 901 -11.94 -24.71 42.29
CA GLU A 901 -12.84 -24.96 41.16
C GLU A 901 -12.81 -23.81 40.14
N GLU A 902 -12.82 -22.56 40.58
CA GLU A 902 -12.70 -21.38 39.68
C GLU A 902 -11.36 -21.41 38.94
N ILE A 903 -10.28 -21.73 39.65
CA ILE A 903 -8.94 -21.90 39.08
C ILE A 903 -8.90 -23.03 38.04
N ALA A 904 -9.53 -24.17 38.33
CA ALA A 904 -9.55 -25.32 37.41
C ALA A 904 -10.36 -25.04 36.14
N ASN A 905 -11.36 -24.17 36.23
CA ASN A 905 -12.24 -23.79 35.11
C ASN A 905 -11.78 -22.55 34.34
N GLU A 906 -10.82 -21.79 34.87
CA GLU A 906 -10.28 -20.59 34.21
C GLU A 906 -9.35 -20.99 33.05
N LEU A 907 -9.71 -20.61 31.83
CA LEU A 907 -8.97 -20.98 30.63
C LEU A 907 -7.77 -20.06 30.40
N ASN A 908 -7.87 -18.78 30.76
CA ASN A 908 -6.78 -17.83 30.60
C ASN A 908 -5.69 -18.07 31.65
N LEU A 909 -4.45 -18.25 31.19
CA LEU A 909 -3.33 -18.54 32.08
C LEU A 909 -2.90 -17.37 32.97
N LYS A 910 -2.95 -16.13 32.47
CA LYS A 910 -2.68 -14.92 33.27
C LYS A 910 -3.69 -14.73 34.40
N ARG A 911 -4.96 -15.05 34.16
CA ARG A 911 -6.00 -15.00 35.20
C ARG A 911 -5.74 -16.04 36.28
N ARG A 912 -5.29 -17.23 35.88
CA ARG A 912 -4.81 -18.27 36.82
C ARG A 912 -3.58 -17.85 37.59
N ASP A 913 -2.62 -17.14 36.97
CA ASP A 913 -1.46 -16.56 37.66
C ASP A 913 -1.90 -15.62 38.77
N ARG A 914 -2.72 -14.61 38.42
CA ARG A 914 -3.31 -13.65 39.35
C ARG A 914 -3.98 -14.35 40.54
N GLY A 915 -4.78 -15.38 40.27
CA GLY A 915 -5.38 -16.23 41.30
C GLY A 915 -6.40 -15.54 42.20
N TYR A 916 -6.93 -14.39 41.78
CA TYR A 916 -7.96 -13.64 42.48
C TYR A 916 -9.15 -13.38 41.54
N PHE A 917 -10.34 -13.36 42.13
CA PHE A 917 -11.58 -12.97 41.48
C PHE A 917 -11.87 -11.50 41.76
N MET A 918 -12.36 -10.79 40.76
CA MET A 918 -12.70 -9.36 40.82
C MET A 918 -14.22 -9.18 40.84
N GLU A 919 -14.74 -8.47 41.84
CA GLU A 919 -16.16 -8.19 41.98
C GLU A 919 -16.48 -6.78 41.47
N LEU A 920 -17.01 -6.69 40.25
CA LEU A 920 -17.43 -5.41 39.68
C LEU A 920 -18.66 -4.84 40.35
N ASN A 921 -18.79 -3.51 40.28
CA ASN A 921 -19.95 -2.75 40.75
C ASN A 921 -20.27 -2.97 42.23
N THR A 922 -19.28 -3.40 43.02
CA THR A 922 -19.39 -3.61 44.47
C THR A 922 -18.69 -2.52 45.29
N THR A 923 -18.03 -1.59 44.62
CA THR A 923 -17.39 -0.41 45.20
C THR A 923 -18.37 0.75 45.24
N THR A 924 -18.37 1.45 46.37
CA THR A 924 -19.10 2.71 46.57
C THR A 924 -18.32 3.86 45.95
N GLU A 925 -18.99 4.97 45.62
CA GLU A 925 -18.33 6.18 45.13
C GLU A 925 -17.19 6.65 46.04
N THR A 926 -17.40 6.58 47.37
CA THR A 926 -16.38 6.92 48.35
C THR A 926 -15.15 6.01 48.24
N GLU A 927 -15.33 4.69 48.07
CA GLU A 927 -14.23 3.76 47.82
C GLU A 927 -13.51 4.04 46.49
N VAL A 928 -14.21 4.58 45.48
CA VAL A 928 -13.56 5.02 44.23
C VAL A 928 -12.70 6.26 44.51
N TYR A 929 -13.22 7.26 45.19
CA TYR A 929 -12.45 8.47 45.50
C TYR A 929 -11.23 8.15 46.40
N GLU A 930 -11.42 7.38 47.47
CA GLU A 930 -10.33 6.93 48.34
C GLU A 930 -9.32 6.07 47.58
N GLY A 931 -9.78 5.21 46.68
CA GLY A 931 -8.91 4.39 45.84
C GLY A 931 -7.97 5.23 44.97
N PHE A 932 -8.45 6.33 44.40
CA PHE A 932 -7.61 7.28 43.67
C PHE A 932 -6.47 7.82 44.54
N LEU A 933 -6.80 8.33 45.73
CA LEU A 933 -5.80 8.84 46.68
C LEU A 933 -4.81 7.73 47.10
N ASN A 934 -5.30 6.53 47.36
CA ASN A 934 -4.47 5.38 47.72
C ASN A 934 -3.49 4.98 46.61
N CYS A 935 -3.92 4.99 45.34
CA CYS A 935 -3.01 4.81 44.21
C CYS A 935 -1.90 5.86 44.19
N LEU A 936 -2.24 7.14 44.38
CA LEU A 936 -1.25 8.22 44.41
C LEU A 936 -0.26 8.06 45.56
N LYS A 937 -0.73 7.70 46.77
CA LYS A 937 0.13 7.40 47.92
C LYS A 937 1.08 6.24 47.64
N TRP A 938 0.56 5.18 47.01
CA TRP A 938 1.35 4.01 46.66
C TRP A 938 2.43 4.36 45.63
N ILE A 939 2.08 5.07 44.56
CA ILE A 939 3.05 5.53 43.53
C ILE A 939 4.09 6.44 44.18
N ASN A 940 3.65 7.37 45.03
CA ASN A 940 4.52 8.28 45.78
C ASN A 940 5.54 7.53 46.64
N GLY A 941 5.10 6.51 47.39
CA GLY A 941 5.98 5.70 48.23
C GLY A 941 6.94 4.83 47.42
N THR A 942 6.43 4.12 46.40
CA THR A 942 7.23 3.17 45.60
C THR A 942 8.28 3.88 44.74
N MET A 943 7.94 5.04 44.17
CA MET A 943 8.78 5.75 43.20
C MET A 943 9.52 6.94 43.83
N ASN A 944 9.52 7.05 45.16
CA ASN A 944 10.24 8.08 45.92
C ASN A 944 9.85 9.53 45.53
N ASN A 945 8.56 9.85 45.68
CA ASN A 945 7.94 11.16 45.41
C ASN A 945 8.19 11.68 43.97
N PRO A 946 7.76 10.93 42.94
CA PRO A 946 7.86 11.38 41.55
C PRO A 946 6.92 12.57 41.31
N LYS A 947 7.23 13.35 40.27
CA LYS A 947 6.26 14.33 39.72
C LYS A 947 5.15 13.57 39.00
N ILE A 948 3.88 13.85 39.28
CA ILE A 948 2.72 13.11 38.76
C ILE A 948 1.79 14.04 37.97
N PHE A 949 1.34 13.57 36.80
CA PHE A 949 0.29 14.19 35.99
C PHE A 949 -0.88 13.22 35.87
N ILE A 950 -2.10 13.62 36.22
CA ILE A 950 -3.28 12.77 36.00
C ILE A 950 -3.64 12.86 34.52
N GLY A 951 -3.31 11.82 33.74
CA GLY A 951 -3.37 11.81 32.28
C GLY A 951 -4.77 11.61 31.74
N GLU A 952 -5.55 10.80 32.44
CA GLU A 952 -6.94 10.50 32.14
C GLU A 952 -7.71 10.21 33.44
N ASN A 953 -8.85 10.87 33.58
CA ASN A 953 -9.87 10.55 34.55
C ASN A 953 -11.22 10.97 33.97
N GLY A 954 -12.23 10.11 34.03
CA GLY A 954 -13.48 10.35 33.33
C GLY A 954 -14.64 9.52 33.85
N PHE A 955 -15.85 9.97 33.54
CA PHE A 955 -17.10 9.26 33.83
C PHE A 955 -17.86 9.03 32.50
N PRO A 956 -18.16 7.78 32.13
CA PRO A 956 -18.97 7.50 30.94
C PRO A 956 -20.44 7.81 31.21
N GLU A 957 -21.10 8.54 30.31
CA GLU A 957 -22.57 8.64 30.28
C GLU A 957 -23.11 7.61 29.25
N GLU A 958 -24.30 7.06 29.49
CA GLU A 958 -24.98 6.21 28.51
C GLU A 958 -25.51 7.01 27.31
N ASP A 959 -25.58 6.38 26.13
CA ASP A 959 -26.09 7.03 24.92
C ASP A 959 -27.54 7.52 25.09
N GLY A 960 -27.77 8.78 24.74
CA GLY A 960 -29.08 9.42 24.87
C GLY A 960 -29.53 9.74 26.30
N ILE A 961 -28.69 9.50 27.32
CA ILE A 961 -28.99 9.80 28.73
C ILE A 961 -28.06 10.91 29.21
N ASP A 962 -28.64 12.00 29.74
CA ASP A 962 -27.85 13.03 30.42
C ASP A 962 -27.56 12.61 31.86
N GLU A 963 -26.29 12.31 32.12
CA GLU A 963 -25.80 11.96 33.45
C GLU A 963 -24.78 12.99 33.94
N SER A 964 -24.88 14.23 33.45
CA SER A 964 -23.98 15.33 33.80
C SER A 964 -23.85 15.56 35.31
N GLU A 965 -24.92 15.39 36.09
CA GLU A 965 -24.86 15.50 37.56
C GLU A 965 -23.97 14.43 38.19
N LYS A 966 -24.07 13.18 37.74
CA LYS A 966 -23.22 12.08 38.22
C LYS A 966 -21.76 12.29 37.79
N LYS A 967 -21.55 12.73 36.55
CA LYS A 967 -20.22 13.12 36.05
C LYS A 967 -19.61 14.22 36.92
N ILE A 968 -20.36 15.29 37.21
CA ILE A 968 -19.89 16.38 38.08
C ILE A 968 -19.58 15.87 39.49
N ALA A 969 -20.45 15.03 40.08
CA ALA A 969 -20.23 14.47 41.40
C ALA A 969 -18.97 13.60 41.46
N TYR A 970 -18.78 12.71 40.48
CA TYR A 970 -17.58 11.88 40.33
C TYR A 970 -16.31 12.73 40.27
N HIS A 971 -16.26 13.70 39.36
CA HIS A 971 -15.09 14.56 39.20
C HIS A 971 -14.84 15.42 40.44
N SER A 972 -15.89 15.90 41.11
CA SER A 972 -15.75 16.65 42.36
C SER A 972 -15.15 15.79 43.47
N GLY A 973 -15.59 14.53 43.61
CA GLY A 973 -15.03 13.58 44.57
C GLY A 973 -13.55 13.28 44.30
N ILE A 974 -13.19 12.99 43.06
CA ILE A 974 -11.79 12.75 42.65
C ILE A 974 -10.92 13.99 42.89
N LEU A 975 -11.39 15.19 42.49
CA LEU A 975 -10.64 16.43 42.68
C LEU A 975 -10.49 16.81 44.14
N ASN A 976 -11.47 16.50 45.00
CA ASN A 976 -11.31 16.67 46.45
C ASN A 976 -10.19 15.78 46.99
N LYS A 977 -10.12 14.52 46.53
CA LYS A 977 -9.02 13.60 46.88
C LYS A 977 -7.67 13.97 46.28
N LEU A 978 -7.67 14.66 45.14
CA LEU A 978 -6.47 15.28 44.61
C LEU A 978 -5.98 16.42 45.51
N LEU A 979 -6.88 17.26 46.06
CA LEU A 979 -6.50 18.30 47.03
C LEU A 979 -5.89 17.69 48.30
N GLU A 980 -6.49 16.62 48.83
CA GLU A 980 -5.92 15.87 49.96
C GLU A 980 -4.52 15.32 49.64
N ALA A 981 -4.31 14.78 48.43
CA ALA A 981 -2.99 14.33 48.00
C ALA A 981 -1.95 15.47 47.98
N LEU A 982 -2.34 16.67 47.55
CA LEU A 982 -1.48 17.85 47.54
C LEU A 982 -1.16 18.31 48.98
N ASP A 983 -2.13 18.28 49.89
CA ASP A 983 -1.93 18.59 51.31
C ASP A 983 -0.95 17.58 51.98
N GLU A 984 -0.93 16.34 51.49
CA GLU A 984 0.04 15.31 51.86
C GLU A 984 1.40 15.42 51.14
N ASN A 985 1.65 16.54 50.43
CA ASN A 985 2.87 16.81 49.66
C ASN A 985 3.15 15.81 48.52
N ILE A 986 2.13 15.11 48.01
CA ILE A 986 2.27 14.31 46.79
C ILE A 986 2.37 15.27 45.61
N ASN A 987 3.45 15.14 44.82
CA ASN A 987 3.80 16.10 43.78
C ASN A 987 2.95 15.95 42.49
N VAL A 988 1.66 16.28 42.56
CA VAL A 988 0.77 16.33 41.40
C VAL A 988 0.78 17.73 40.77
N PHE A 989 1.00 17.83 39.46
CA PHE A 989 1.12 19.13 38.78
C PHE A 989 0.10 19.37 37.67
N GLY A 990 -0.77 18.40 37.37
CA GLY A 990 -1.79 18.56 36.35
C GLY A 990 -2.84 17.44 36.36
N TYR A 991 -3.95 17.73 35.70
CA TYR A 991 -5.13 16.87 35.64
C TYR A 991 -5.86 17.04 34.30
N CYS A 992 -6.07 15.93 33.59
CA CYS A 992 -6.77 15.86 32.32
C CYS A 992 -8.07 15.06 32.46
N VAL A 993 -9.17 15.67 32.01
CA VAL A 993 -10.48 15.01 31.94
C VAL A 993 -10.56 14.18 30.66
N TRP A 994 -10.88 12.90 30.79
CA TRP A 994 -11.32 12.06 29.69
C TRP A 994 -12.85 12.19 29.55
N SER A 995 -13.38 12.84 28.52
CA SER A 995 -12.69 13.37 27.33
C SER A 995 -13.20 14.76 26.93
N PHE A 996 -12.47 15.42 26.02
CA PHE A 996 -12.88 16.70 25.45
C PHE A 996 -14.16 16.55 24.61
N LEU A 997 -14.20 15.58 23.70
CA LEU A 997 -15.31 15.24 22.83
C LEU A 997 -15.77 13.82 23.11
N ASP A 998 -17.05 13.52 22.87
CA ASP A 998 -17.45 12.13 22.68
C ASP A 998 -16.63 11.50 21.54
N THR A 999 -16.17 10.27 21.77
CA THR A 999 -15.20 9.56 20.93
C THR A 999 -15.66 8.13 20.61
N LEU A 1000 -14.92 7.44 19.74
CA LEU A 1000 -15.08 6.00 19.55
C LEU A 1000 -14.36 5.27 20.70
N GLU A 1001 -15.12 4.66 21.59
CA GLU A 1001 -14.61 4.01 22.81
C GLU A 1001 -14.27 2.54 22.55
N PHE A 1002 -13.29 2.28 21.69
CA PHE A 1002 -12.84 0.91 21.34
C PHE A 1002 -14.01 0.00 20.90
N ALA A 1003 -14.14 -1.17 21.52
CA ALA A 1003 -15.21 -2.13 21.28
C ALA A 1003 -16.59 -1.67 21.81
N PHE A 1004 -16.67 -0.59 22.61
CA PHE A 1004 -17.93 0.03 23.04
C PHE A 1004 -18.51 0.96 21.98
N GLY A 1005 -17.85 1.12 20.83
CA GLY A 1005 -18.32 1.96 19.75
C GLY A 1005 -18.59 3.39 20.20
N TYR A 1006 -19.74 3.93 19.79
CA TYR A 1006 -20.17 5.27 20.17
C TYR A 1006 -21.14 5.29 21.35
N TRP A 1007 -21.29 4.18 22.10
CA TRP A 1007 -22.36 4.03 23.09
C TRP A 1007 -22.01 4.65 24.45
N LYS A 1008 -20.73 4.66 24.83
CA LYS A 1008 -20.25 5.35 26.04
C LYS A 1008 -19.78 6.76 25.70
N LYS A 1009 -20.29 7.76 26.43
CA LYS A 1009 -20.12 9.19 26.13
C LYS A 1009 -19.30 9.91 27.20
N PHE A 1010 -17.98 9.92 27.05
CA PHE A 1010 -17.08 10.58 28.01
C PHE A 1010 -16.97 12.11 27.84
N GLY A 1011 -17.30 12.64 26.67
CA GLY A 1011 -17.03 14.02 26.29
C GLY A 1011 -17.65 15.06 27.21
N ILE A 1012 -16.96 16.19 27.38
CA ILE A 1012 -17.54 17.45 27.88
C ILE A 1012 -18.41 18.10 26.79
N TYR A 1013 -18.02 17.89 25.53
CA TYR A 1013 -18.83 18.18 24.36
C TYR A 1013 -19.38 16.88 23.76
N ALA A 1014 -20.66 16.88 23.43
CA ALA A 1014 -21.28 15.82 22.65
C ALA A 1014 -20.91 15.96 21.16
N VAL A 1015 -20.83 14.83 20.47
CA VAL A 1015 -20.67 14.75 19.01
C VAL A 1015 -21.84 13.99 18.44
N ASP A 1016 -22.54 14.59 17.47
CA ASP A 1016 -23.54 13.85 16.70
C ASP A 1016 -22.83 13.02 15.63
N PHE A 1017 -22.73 11.71 15.87
CA PHE A 1017 -22.10 10.76 14.95
C PHE A 1017 -23.00 10.36 13.78
N ASN A 1018 -24.30 10.66 13.84
CA ASN A 1018 -25.25 10.38 12.76
C ASN A 1018 -25.25 11.50 11.70
N ASP A 1019 -24.86 12.71 12.07
CA ASP A 1019 -24.69 13.83 11.15
C ASP A 1019 -23.29 13.80 10.50
N GLU A 1020 -23.22 13.76 9.17
CA GLU A 1020 -21.97 13.76 8.40
C GLU A 1020 -21.02 14.92 8.75
N SER A 1021 -21.58 16.06 9.14
CA SER A 1021 -20.81 17.24 9.55
C SER A 1021 -20.22 17.14 10.95
N ARG A 1022 -20.55 16.10 11.74
CA ARG A 1022 -20.07 15.84 13.11
C ARG A 1022 -20.15 17.09 14.00
N PRO A 1023 -21.32 17.72 14.18
CA PRO A 1023 -21.43 18.92 15.01
C PRO A 1023 -21.09 18.62 16.47
N ARG A 1024 -20.42 19.57 17.12
CA ARG A 1024 -20.12 19.53 18.57
C ARG A 1024 -21.14 20.37 19.32
N SER A 1025 -21.71 19.85 20.40
CA SER A 1025 -22.59 20.60 21.30
C SER A 1025 -22.12 20.48 22.75
N LYS A 1026 -22.39 21.50 23.58
CA LYS A 1026 -21.99 21.49 24.99
C LYS A 1026 -22.93 20.57 25.77
N LYS A 1027 -22.38 19.68 26.61
CA LYS A 1027 -23.18 18.94 27.59
C LYS A 1027 -23.49 19.79 28.82
N ASN A 1028 -24.41 19.34 29.66
CA ASN A 1028 -24.77 20.06 30.88
C ASN A 1028 -23.62 20.13 31.90
N SER A 1029 -22.66 19.20 31.82
CA SER A 1029 -21.41 19.25 32.58
C SER A 1029 -20.42 20.35 32.13
N PHE A 1030 -20.62 21.01 30.99
CA PHE A 1030 -19.70 22.00 30.43
C PHE A 1030 -19.42 23.17 31.39
N ALA A 1031 -20.46 23.73 32.01
CA ALA A 1031 -20.32 24.92 32.86
C ALA A 1031 -19.41 24.66 34.07
N PHE A 1032 -19.53 23.47 34.67
CA PHE A 1032 -18.68 23.02 35.76
C PHE A 1032 -17.20 22.97 35.35
N PHE A 1033 -16.88 22.28 34.25
CA PHE A 1033 -15.49 22.17 33.78
C PHE A 1033 -14.92 23.50 33.30
N GLN A 1034 -15.71 24.33 32.61
CA GLN A 1034 -15.26 25.65 32.18
C GLN A 1034 -14.90 26.52 33.39
N GLN A 1035 -15.72 26.49 34.43
CA GLN A 1035 -15.43 27.21 35.67
C GLN A 1035 -14.19 26.65 36.36
N LEU A 1036 -14.08 25.32 36.49
CA LEU A 1036 -12.93 24.66 37.10
C LEU A 1036 -11.62 25.06 36.39
N PHE A 1037 -11.56 24.94 35.07
CA PHE A 1037 -10.34 25.23 34.32
C PHE A 1037 -9.96 26.70 34.32
N ARG A 1038 -10.95 27.61 34.25
CA ARG A 1038 -10.68 29.06 34.25
C ARG A 1038 -10.31 29.59 35.63
N THR A 1039 -10.96 29.11 36.68
CA THR A 1039 -10.78 29.64 38.05
C THR A 1039 -9.76 28.85 38.86
N LYS A 1040 -9.50 27.59 38.50
CA LYS A 1040 -8.67 26.63 39.25
C LYS A 1040 -9.19 26.41 40.67
N LYS A 1041 -10.50 26.57 40.86
CA LYS A 1041 -11.18 26.39 42.15
C LYS A 1041 -12.25 25.32 42.00
N LEU A 1042 -12.22 24.34 42.88
CA LEU A 1042 -13.32 23.40 43.05
C LEU A 1042 -14.41 24.09 43.89
N GLN A 1043 -15.60 24.25 43.35
CA GLN A 1043 -16.76 24.66 44.15
C GLN A 1043 -17.36 23.42 44.79
N ILE A 1044 -17.11 23.27 46.09
CA ILE A 1044 -17.73 22.24 46.91
C ILE A 1044 -19.13 22.78 47.27
N GLN A 1045 -20.18 22.11 46.78
CA GLN A 1045 -21.52 22.35 47.33
C GLN A 1045 -21.52 21.77 48.75
N ASN A 1046 -21.76 22.62 49.74
CA ASN A 1046 -21.91 22.22 51.14
C ASN A 1046 -23.17 21.36 51.35
#